data_AF-A0A923PV18-F1
#
_entry.id   AF-A0A923PV18-F1
#
_cell.length_a   1.000
_cell.length_b   1.000
_cell.length_c   1.000
_cell.angle_alpha   90.00
_cell.angle_beta   90.00
_cell.angle_gamma   90.00
#
_symmetry.space_group_name_H-M   'P 1'
#
loop_
_entity.id
_entity.type
_entity.pdbx_description
1 polymer ?
#
loop_
_entity_poly.entity_id
_entity_poly.type
_entity_poly.pdbx_seq_one_letter_code
_entity_poly.pdbx_strand_id
1 'polypeptide(L)'
;MAWVEADFPFFSSVLDARKAGADFPADNLTPRGIILNLGQDCWACFDPDLLRVSALWQGKGVSAKALAPGSHHDVSRKTPSGQTPAPAPEGKVWFANGIYPGWQAGEQFSSRDPREPAPSPEEVGRGPIAESMGRFDAVRLVGAGVVLEYTAGGAGVRESWTASPTATGPVIARRIQITPDRQALRLALGYKASGASFVLQVPDNAGNGVEIVEENSVWTIRVRPHVQAIDFTVVFNAGSAPPKRAEMAAPPFPNGPSPTRWPDEVGAKVVLSAGKDAYVVDQIGLPENNPWRRKLRPSDIQFLPDGTGILVTLDGDVWLARGLGDPSGAVRWKRFASGLHEPMSVAVREGQIYAFDKNGIWRLRDTDGNGEADVHELFSNAFAQTADMREFPSTIRLAPGGEFIIAKGGQQDTTLGKHNGSVLRVSADGRKSTVLGFGFRQPNIGVNIRTGLVTASDQQGQYIPSTPLHIVRDGQFYGFLAAFQPKEIYPAPIADPLTWLPHAVNASALSQVWLFGAKMGPLNDALIHIGFNKPEIFRVLLNDRGTRPQATAVSITRAFSFPPLNGSVNPADGQLYLAGFQVIGWGNVIDTPAGLGRVRYTGAPLTLPREVVPMDQGVLLRFETALDPVKARDPASYSLQTWSYRRTFKYGSPQYKADGTPGQDALTASSAYLAPDGRSVFVAVPGMRPVMQLRVGWSLATADGAAFSENAYTTPYELAKFDPRAEGFGDIKVDLTPRAAVAQAGGTVSLAEGRRLAQFYACVACHAAEETALAKSGPTWRGLFGTTRTVFVAGKSSTVTADENYLRESILEPNAKIASGFEKGEYAMPSFAGILNSEQVDSLILYIKSLR
;
A
#
# COMPACT_ATOMS: atom_id res chain seq x y z
N MET A 1 -5.55 -23.44 0.83
CA MET A 1 -5.09 -23.02 -0.51
C MET A 1 -3.73 -22.39 -0.37
N ALA A 2 -2.81 -22.68 -1.29
CA ALA A 2 -1.43 -22.21 -1.26
C ALA A 2 -1.32 -20.75 -1.73
N TRP A 3 -0.44 -19.98 -1.09
CA TRP A 3 -0.14 -18.60 -1.47
C TRP A 3 0.73 -18.54 -2.73
N VAL A 4 1.69 -19.46 -2.86
CA VAL A 4 2.44 -19.72 -4.10
C VAL A 4 1.63 -20.59 -5.03
N GLU A 5 1.68 -20.30 -6.32
CA GLU A 5 1.24 -21.22 -7.37
C GLU A 5 2.23 -22.38 -7.48
N ALA A 6 1.76 -23.60 -7.22
CA ALA A 6 2.63 -24.78 -7.06
C ALA A 6 3.56 -25.02 -8.26
N ASP A 7 3.06 -24.78 -9.48
CA ASP A 7 3.75 -25.10 -10.73
C ASP A 7 4.39 -23.88 -11.41
N PHE A 8 4.38 -22.71 -10.76
CA PHE A 8 5.06 -21.53 -11.28
C PHE A 8 6.56 -21.60 -10.92
N PRO A 9 7.48 -21.36 -11.88
CA PRO A 9 8.87 -21.77 -11.73
C PRO A 9 9.70 -20.85 -10.80
N PHE A 10 9.14 -19.70 -10.40
CA PHE A 10 9.74 -18.84 -9.39
C PHE A 10 8.70 -18.00 -8.65
N PHE A 11 9.05 -17.45 -7.50
CA PHE A 11 8.29 -16.36 -6.87
C PHE A 11 9.22 -15.48 -6.04
N SER A 12 8.81 -14.24 -5.81
CA SER A 12 9.57 -13.28 -5.02
C SER A 12 9.14 -13.33 -3.54
N SER A 13 10.10 -13.27 -2.61
CA SER A 13 9.85 -13.34 -1.15
C SER A 13 11.05 -12.82 -0.34
N VAL A 14 10.83 -12.44 0.93
CA VAL A 14 11.92 -12.44 1.93
C VAL A 14 12.34 -13.90 2.17
N LEU A 15 13.63 -14.14 2.44
CA LEU A 15 14.11 -15.42 2.96
C LEU A 15 14.98 -15.23 4.20
N ASP A 16 14.57 -15.82 5.32
CA ASP A 16 15.33 -15.94 6.56
C ASP A 16 16.00 -17.31 6.66
N ALA A 17 17.29 -17.36 6.34
CA ALA A 17 18.12 -18.55 6.42
C ALA A 17 19.10 -18.50 7.61
N ARG A 18 18.91 -17.58 8.57
CA ARG A 18 19.76 -17.47 9.78
C ARG A 18 19.75 -18.73 10.66
N LYS A 19 18.74 -19.58 10.48
CA LYS A 19 18.57 -20.87 11.19
C LYS A 19 18.87 -22.08 10.31
N ALA A 20 19.64 -21.92 9.23
CA ALA A 20 19.96 -22.99 8.29
C ALA A 20 20.81 -24.14 8.88
N GLY A 21 21.57 -23.88 9.95
CA GLY A 21 22.43 -24.86 10.62
C GLY A 21 23.72 -24.24 11.14
N ALA A 22 24.46 -24.96 11.98
CA ALA A 22 25.72 -24.48 12.56
C ALA A 22 26.86 -24.33 11.52
N ASP A 23 26.78 -25.05 10.40
CA ASP A 23 27.74 -24.97 9.29
C ASP A 23 27.54 -23.72 8.41
N PHE A 24 26.47 -22.96 8.63
CA PHE A 24 26.06 -21.84 7.77
C PHE A 24 26.05 -20.50 8.52
N PRO A 25 26.12 -19.36 7.81
CA PRO A 25 26.14 -18.04 8.42
C PRO A 25 24.87 -17.72 9.22
N ALA A 26 25.06 -17.18 10.42
CA ALA A 26 23.97 -16.78 11.32
C ALA A 26 23.30 -15.44 10.93
N ASP A 27 23.84 -14.74 9.94
CA ASP A 27 23.39 -13.43 9.45
C ASP A 27 22.65 -13.51 8.10
N ASN A 28 22.40 -14.71 7.57
CA ASN A 28 21.80 -14.90 6.25
C ASN A 28 20.30 -14.55 6.21
N LEU A 29 20.00 -13.27 6.05
CA LEU A 29 18.68 -12.72 5.79
C LEU A 29 18.68 -12.04 4.42
N THR A 30 17.69 -12.38 3.60
CA THR A 30 17.56 -11.89 2.22
C THR A 30 16.25 -11.10 2.10
N PRO A 31 16.27 -9.75 2.20
CA PRO A 31 15.06 -8.93 2.08
C PRO A 31 14.40 -9.00 0.71
N ARG A 32 15.20 -9.06 -0.37
CA ARG A 32 14.72 -9.25 -1.75
C ARG A 32 15.22 -10.60 -2.25
N GLY A 33 14.35 -11.61 -2.26
CA GLY A 33 14.67 -12.95 -2.73
C GLY A 33 13.85 -13.32 -3.95
N ILE A 34 14.48 -13.98 -4.92
CA ILE A 34 13.83 -14.69 -6.02
C ILE A 34 13.96 -16.18 -5.71
N ILE A 35 12.87 -16.79 -5.28
CA ILE A 35 12.80 -18.21 -4.94
C ILE A 35 12.54 -18.99 -6.22
N LEU A 36 13.45 -19.89 -6.58
CA LEU A 36 13.35 -20.76 -7.74
C LEU A 36 12.77 -22.12 -7.32
N ASN A 37 11.73 -22.56 -8.01
CA ASN A 37 11.25 -23.94 -7.92
C ASN A 37 12.04 -24.78 -8.93
N LEU A 38 12.91 -25.66 -8.44
CA LEU A 38 13.79 -26.47 -9.29
C LEU A 38 13.16 -27.81 -9.66
N GLY A 39 11.98 -28.13 -9.10
CA GLY A 39 11.39 -29.46 -9.12
C GLY A 39 12.07 -30.42 -8.13
N GLN A 40 11.56 -31.65 -8.00
CA GLN A 40 12.12 -32.68 -7.11
C GLN A 40 12.27 -32.24 -5.63
N ASP A 41 11.34 -31.39 -5.17
CA ASP A 41 11.41 -30.73 -3.85
C ASP A 41 12.70 -29.92 -3.64
N CYS A 42 13.38 -29.49 -4.71
CA CYS A 42 14.59 -28.68 -4.65
C CYS A 42 14.28 -27.21 -4.96
N TRP A 43 14.95 -26.33 -4.22
CA TRP A 43 14.70 -24.89 -4.25
C TRP A 43 15.99 -24.10 -4.08
N ALA A 44 16.05 -22.93 -4.71
CA ALA A 44 17.13 -21.97 -4.51
C ALA A 44 16.56 -20.57 -4.26
N CYS A 45 17.31 -19.73 -3.57
CA CYS A 45 17.00 -18.31 -3.44
C CYS A 45 18.13 -17.48 -4.02
N PHE A 46 17.81 -16.69 -5.05
CA PHE A 46 18.69 -15.72 -5.64
C PHE A 46 18.41 -14.33 -5.06
N ASP A 47 19.44 -13.65 -4.59
CA ASP A 47 19.41 -12.29 -4.06
C ASP A 47 19.86 -11.33 -5.18
N PRO A 48 18.94 -10.54 -5.78
CA PRO A 48 19.25 -9.66 -6.89
C PRO A 48 20.02 -8.40 -6.48
N ASP A 49 20.07 -8.08 -5.18
CA ASP A 49 20.82 -6.93 -4.68
C ASP A 49 22.31 -7.25 -4.54
N LEU A 50 22.64 -8.50 -4.21
CA LEU A 50 24.03 -8.98 -4.05
C LEU A 50 24.49 -9.94 -5.18
N LEU A 51 23.62 -10.28 -6.13
CA LEU A 51 23.87 -11.27 -7.19
C LEU A 51 24.41 -12.60 -6.66
N ARG A 52 23.82 -13.09 -5.56
CA ARG A 52 24.24 -14.30 -4.87
C ARG A 52 23.10 -15.30 -4.76
N VAL A 53 23.46 -16.57 -4.64
CA VAL A 53 22.53 -17.61 -4.15
C VAL A 53 22.59 -17.58 -2.63
N SER A 54 21.56 -17.09 -1.96
CA SER A 54 21.56 -17.02 -0.49
C SER A 54 21.39 -18.40 0.14
N ALA A 55 20.62 -19.30 -0.47
CA ALA A 55 20.46 -20.69 -0.05
C ALA A 55 20.04 -21.62 -1.20
N LEU A 56 20.44 -22.90 -1.08
CA LEU A 56 20.00 -24.05 -1.88
C LEU A 56 19.53 -25.14 -0.91
N TRP A 57 18.31 -25.66 -1.08
CA TRP A 57 17.76 -26.65 -0.15
C TRP A 57 16.83 -27.66 -0.82
N GLN A 58 16.61 -28.77 -0.11
CA GLN A 58 15.61 -29.76 -0.47
C GLN A 58 14.53 -29.87 0.62
N GLY A 59 13.27 -29.76 0.23
CA GLY A 59 12.08 -29.93 1.07
C GLY A 59 10.83 -29.26 0.48
N LYS A 60 9.90 -28.85 1.33
CA LYS A 60 8.55 -28.40 0.95
C LYS A 60 8.48 -26.98 0.38
N GLY A 61 9.62 -26.31 0.21
CA GLY A 61 9.72 -24.93 -0.27
C GLY A 61 9.99 -23.93 0.85
N VAL A 62 9.19 -22.87 0.92
CA VAL A 62 9.35 -21.78 1.89
C VAL A 62 8.14 -21.73 2.81
N SER A 63 8.40 -21.59 4.11
CA SER A 63 7.33 -21.49 5.11
C SER A 63 6.45 -20.26 4.86
N ALA A 64 5.14 -20.41 5.00
CA ALA A 64 4.17 -19.33 4.79
C ALA A 64 4.11 -18.29 5.93
N LYS A 65 5.19 -18.18 6.74
CA LYS A 65 5.24 -17.32 7.92
C LYS A 65 5.25 -15.86 7.50
N ALA A 66 4.44 -15.04 8.19
CA ALA A 66 4.43 -13.58 8.04
C ALA A 66 4.12 -13.03 6.63
N LEU A 67 3.68 -13.86 5.70
CA LEU A 67 3.23 -13.38 4.40
C LEU A 67 1.87 -12.71 4.57
N ALA A 68 1.70 -11.51 4.02
CA ALA A 68 0.44 -10.77 4.04
C ALA A 68 -0.72 -11.57 3.44
N PRO A 69 -0.55 -12.43 2.40
CA PRO A 69 -1.57 -13.42 2.03
C PRO A 69 -2.02 -14.36 3.15
N GLY A 70 -1.11 -14.73 4.05
CA GLY A 70 -1.36 -15.56 5.23
C GLY A 70 -2.33 -14.96 6.24
N SER A 71 -2.35 -13.62 6.38
CA SER A 71 -3.19 -12.91 7.36
C SER A 71 -4.71 -13.07 7.15
N HIS A 72 -5.13 -13.61 6.00
CA HIS A 72 -6.52 -13.92 5.68
C HIS A 72 -6.90 -15.40 5.88
N HIS A 73 -5.93 -16.28 6.13
CA HIS A 73 -6.20 -17.69 6.38
C HIS A 73 -6.54 -17.95 7.85
N ASP A 74 -6.00 -17.11 8.74
CA ASP A 74 -6.32 -17.11 10.16
C ASP A 74 -6.36 -15.66 10.64
N VAL A 75 -7.59 -15.19 10.88
CA VAL A 75 -7.90 -13.83 11.29
C VAL A 75 -7.38 -13.49 12.70
N SER A 76 -7.03 -14.51 13.50
CA SER A 76 -6.37 -14.36 14.80
C SER A 76 -4.85 -14.17 14.69
N ARG A 77 -4.30 -14.34 13.47
CA ARG A 77 -2.86 -14.45 13.22
C ARG A 77 -2.37 -13.37 12.26
N LYS A 78 -2.45 -12.11 12.69
CA LYS A 78 -1.85 -10.97 11.99
C LYS A 78 -0.33 -11.15 11.93
N THR A 79 0.27 -10.86 10.78
CA THR A 79 1.72 -10.71 10.67
C THR A 79 2.20 -9.57 11.58
N PRO A 80 3.09 -9.82 12.56
CA PRO A 80 3.64 -8.76 13.40
C PRO A 80 4.55 -7.82 12.58
N SER A 81 4.79 -6.63 13.11
CA SER A 81 5.86 -5.75 12.62
C SER A 81 7.26 -6.36 12.84
N GLY A 82 8.26 -5.78 12.17
CA GLY A 82 9.65 -6.24 12.28
C GLY A 82 10.01 -7.34 11.30
N GLN A 83 11.22 -7.88 11.47
CA GLN A 83 11.82 -8.87 10.58
C GLN A 83 11.49 -10.33 10.95
N THR A 84 10.71 -10.57 12.01
CA THR A 84 10.41 -11.95 12.47
C THR A 84 8.97 -12.12 12.99
N PRO A 85 8.33 -13.28 12.76
CA PRO A 85 8.82 -14.38 11.93
C PRO A 85 8.91 -13.95 10.46
N ALA A 86 9.78 -14.60 9.69
CA ALA A 86 9.92 -14.37 8.25
C ALA A 86 9.83 -15.72 7.52
N PRO A 87 9.51 -15.72 6.22
CA PRO A 87 9.57 -16.93 5.40
C PRO A 87 10.99 -17.51 5.45
N ALA A 88 11.08 -18.82 5.66
CA ALA A 88 12.34 -19.55 5.82
C ALA A 88 12.28 -20.89 5.08
N PRO A 89 13.44 -21.48 4.69
CA PRO A 89 13.48 -22.79 4.05
C PRO A 89 12.76 -23.87 4.88
N GLU A 90 11.86 -24.63 4.26
CA GLU A 90 11.25 -25.83 4.85
C GLU A 90 11.93 -27.08 4.31
N GLY A 91 13.06 -27.47 4.93
CA GLY A 91 13.81 -28.63 4.49
C GLY A 91 15.26 -28.59 4.94
N LYS A 92 16.09 -29.44 4.31
CA LYS A 92 17.53 -29.49 4.55
C LYS A 92 18.24 -28.52 3.61
N VAL A 93 18.89 -27.51 4.18
CA VAL A 93 19.78 -26.60 3.44
C VAL A 93 21.06 -27.35 3.08
N TRP A 94 21.46 -27.28 1.81
CA TRP A 94 22.67 -27.90 1.27
C TRP A 94 23.82 -26.89 1.21
N PHE A 95 23.53 -25.68 0.74
CA PHE A 95 24.49 -24.59 0.62
C PHE A 95 23.82 -23.27 1.01
N ALA A 96 24.57 -22.39 1.67
CA ALA A 96 24.14 -21.04 2.00
C ALA A 96 25.32 -20.07 1.96
N ASN A 97 25.05 -18.80 1.68
CA ASN A 97 26.04 -17.72 1.65
C ASN A 97 25.73 -16.65 2.72
N GLY A 98 26.77 -15.93 3.14
CA GLY A 98 26.66 -14.77 4.04
C GLY A 98 26.39 -13.48 3.26
N ILE A 99 26.32 -12.34 3.94
CA ILE A 99 25.97 -11.05 3.31
C ILE A 99 27.20 -10.45 2.60
N TYR A 100 27.42 -10.87 1.36
CA TYR A 100 28.47 -10.36 0.45
C TYR A 100 28.09 -10.62 -1.00
N PRO A 101 28.68 -9.92 -1.99
CA PRO A 101 28.36 -10.12 -3.39
C PRO A 101 28.69 -11.55 -3.83
N GLY A 102 27.77 -12.18 -4.56
CA GLY A 102 27.97 -13.52 -5.10
C GLY A 102 29.01 -13.52 -6.21
N TRP A 103 28.98 -12.50 -7.07
CA TRP A 103 30.04 -12.21 -8.03
C TRP A 103 30.94 -11.08 -7.56
N GLN A 104 32.25 -11.24 -7.73
CA GLN A 104 33.25 -10.24 -7.35
C GLN A 104 34.32 -10.15 -8.43
N ALA A 105 34.77 -8.93 -8.74
CA ALA A 105 35.92 -8.71 -9.60
C ALA A 105 37.23 -8.91 -8.84
N GLY A 106 38.20 -9.55 -9.47
CA GLY A 106 39.55 -9.74 -8.96
C GLY A 106 39.94 -11.19 -8.67
N GLU A 107 41.16 -11.35 -8.16
CA GLU A 107 41.81 -12.64 -7.88
C GLU A 107 41.61 -13.14 -6.45
N GLN A 108 40.84 -12.46 -5.62
CA GLN A 108 40.63 -12.87 -4.23
C GLN A 108 39.18 -12.69 -3.85
N PHE A 109 38.65 -13.66 -3.11
CA PHE A 109 37.33 -13.57 -2.52
C PHE A 109 37.33 -12.66 -1.27
N SER A 110 36.33 -11.79 -1.18
CA SER A 110 36.02 -10.98 -0.01
C SER A 110 34.68 -11.37 0.60
N SER A 111 34.65 -11.61 1.91
CA SER A 111 33.41 -11.84 2.67
C SER A 111 32.75 -10.55 3.16
N ARG A 112 33.15 -9.39 2.62
CA ARG A 112 32.64 -8.07 3.04
C ARG A 112 31.45 -7.64 2.19
N ASP A 113 30.40 -7.11 2.84
CA ASP A 113 29.34 -6.35 2.16
C ASP A 113 29.89 -4.97 1.74
N PRO A 114 30.01 -4.66 0.44
CA PRO A 114 30.53 -3.38 -0.04
C PRO A 114 29.50 -2.25 0.03
N ARG A 115 28.22 -2.58 0.24
CA ARG A 115 27.13 -1.59 0.23
C ARG A 115 27.22 -0.71 1.46
N GLU A 116 26.88 0.58 1.27
CA GLU A 116 26.80 1.51 2.40
C GLU A 116 25.83 0.98 3.47
N PRO A 117 26.21 1.03 4.76
CA PRO A 117 25.30 0.66 5.85
C PRO A 117 24.01 1.47 5.86
N ALA A 118 22.95 0.87 6.40
CA ALA A 118 21.73 1.59 6.75
C ALA A 118 21.92 2.38 8.08
N PRO A 119 20.98 3.28 8.45
CA PRO A 119 21.05 3.99 9.73
C PRO A 119 21.19 3.06 10.95
N SER A 120 20.49 1.92 10.95
CA SER A 120 20.83 0.77 11.81
C SER A 120 21.91 -0.08 11.13
N PRO A 121 23.14 -0.20 11.68
CA PRO A 121 24.22 -0.96 11.04
C PRO A 121 23.89 -2.44 10.80
N GLU A 122 23.09 -3.04 11.66
CA GLU A 122 22.61 -4.43 11.60
C GLU A 122 21.55 -4.68 10.52
N GLU A 123 20.98 -3.63 9.92
CA GLU A 123 20.03 -3.77 8.81
C GLU A 123 20.75 -4.17 7.52
N VAL A 124 20.29 -5.27 6.91
CA VAL A 124 20.89 -5.90 5.72
C VAL A 124 20.22 -5.45 4.41
N GLY A 125 19.03 -4.88 4.50
CA GLY A 125 18.26 -4.29 3.40
C GLY A 125 18.84 -2.97 2.90
N ARG A 126 20.04 -3.02 2.31
CA ARG A 126 20.84 -1.83 1.96
C ARG A 126 20.64 -1.34 0.52
N GLY A 127 19.86 -2.07 -0.29
CA GLY A 127 19.73 -1.88 -1.74
C GLY A 127 20.76 -2.70 -2.52
N PRO A 128 20.85 -2.50 -3.84
CA PRO A 128 21.79 -3.23 -4.70
C PRO A 128 23.24 -2.80 -4.48
N ILE A 129 24.16 -3.68 -4.88
CA ILE A 129 25.57 -3.31 -5.10
C ILE A 129 25.70 -2.23 -6.18
N ALA A 130 26.86 -1.58 -6.23
CA ALA A 130 27.16 -0.62 -7.27
C ALA A 130 27.10 -1.29 -8.66
N GLU A 131 26.54 -0.60 -9.65
CA GLU A 131 26.37 -1.13 -11.01
C GLU A 131 27.69 -1.52 -11.68
N SER A 132 28.81 -0.89 -11.29
CA SER A 132 30.16 -1.27 -11.72
C SER A 132 30.61 -2.66 -11.24
N MET A 133 30.00 -3.18 -10.17
CA MET A 133 30.20 -4.54 -9.69
C MET A 133 29.25 -5.54 -10.36
N GLY A 134 28.05 -5.10 -10.71
CA GLY A 134 27.03 -5.89 -11.38
C GLY A 134 25.62 -5.37 -11.14
N ARG A 135 24.65 -5.91 -11.90
CA ARG A 135 23.23 -5.60 -11.75
C ARG A 135 22.36 -6.76 -12.21
N PHE A 136 21.27 -7.02 -11.47
CA PHE A 136 20.26 -7.97 -11.91
C PHE A 136 19.36 -7.36 -12.98
N ASP A 137 19.12 -8.10 -14.07
CA ASP A 137 18.35 -7.59 -15.20
C ASP A 137 16.97 -8.24 -15.29
N ALA A 138 16.87 -9.58 -15.36
CA ALA A 138 15.59 -10.24 -15.58
C ALA A 138 15.52 -11.69 -15.10
N VAL A 139 14.31 -12.14 -14.81
CA VAL A 139 13.91 -13.54 -14.88
C VAL A 139 13.21 -13.76 -16.22
N ARG A 140 13.75 -14.65 -17.05
CA ARG A 140 13.14 -15.07 -18.31
C ARG A 140 12.54 -16.46 -18.17
N LEU A 141 11.26 -16.61 -18.49
CA LEU A 141 10.60 -17.90 -18.59
C LEU A 141 11.02 -18.56 -19.92
N VAL A 142 11.56 -19.77 -19.86
CA VAL A 142 11.98 -20.54 -21.04
C VAL A 142 11.65 -22.02 -20.85
N GLY A 143 10.97 -22.61 -21.83
CA GLY A 143 10.40 -23.95 -21.68
C GLY A 143 9.62 -24.05 -20.36
N ALA A 144 9.86 -25.08 -19.56
CA ALA A 144 9.20 -25.28 -18.27
C ALA A 144 9.82 -24.46 -17.10
N GLY A 145 11.02 -23.91 -17.27
CA GLY A 145 11.82 -23.30 -16.19
C GLY A 145 12.11 -21.81 -16.38
N VAL A 146 13.21 -21.35 -15.81
CA VAL A 146 13.68 -19.96 -15.92
C VAL A 146 15.17 -19.86 -16.24
N VAL A 147 15.54 -18.72 -16.83
CA VAL A 147 16.92 -18.23 -16.95
C VAL A 147 17.00 -16.88 -16.22
N LEU A 148 17.96 -16.76 -15.32
CA LEU A 148 18.33 -15.48 -14.71
C LEU A 148 19.31 -14.75 -15.62
N GLU A 149 19.08 -13.46 -15.84
CA GLU A 149 19.92 -12.58 -16.65
C GLU A 149 20.41 -11.42 -15.79
N TYR A 150 21.72 -11.20 -15.76
CA TYR A 150 22.34 -10.13 -14.97
C TYR A 150 23.77 -9.83 -15.47
N THR A 151 24.36 -8.72 -15.01
CA THR A 151 25.78 -8.40 -15.23
C THR A 151 26.60 -8.61 -13.98
N ALA A 152 27.86 -9.04 -14.14
CA ALA A 152 28.83 -9.25 -13.06
C ALA A 152 30.22 -8.79 -13.53
N GLY A 153 30.81 -7.81 -12.87
CA GLY A 153 32.12 -7.24 -13.25
C GLY A 153 32.18 -6.58 -14.63
N GLY A 154 31.02 -6.36 -15.27
CA GLY A 154 30.90 -5.90 -16.66
C GLY A 154 30.58 -7.00 -17.67
N ALA A 155 30.74 -8.28 -17.31
CA ALA A 155 30.31 -9.41 -18.12
C ALA A 155 28.80 -9.66 -17.97
N GLY A 156 28.13 -9.94 -19.08
CA GLY A 156 26.77 -10.49 -19.07
C GLY A 156 26.78 -11.96 -18.64
N VAL A 157 25.86 -12.33 -17.77
CA VAL A 157 25.69 -13.67 -17.23
C VAL A 157 24.27 -14.16 -17.49
N ARG A 158 24.16 -15.40 -17.97
CA ARG A 158 22.91 -16.15 -18.03
C ARG A 158 23.06 -17.39 -17.17
N GLU A 159 22.13 -17.57 -16.25
CA GLU A 159 22.16 -18.66 -15.27
C GLU A 159 20.87 -19.47 -15.32
N SER A 160 21.00 -20.79 -15.39
CA SER A 160 19.86 -21.73 -15.39
C SER A 160 20.06 -22.84 -14.37
N TRP A 161 18.96 -23.35 -13.85
CA TRP A 161 18.95 -24.40 -12.85
C TRP A 161 18.10 -25.59 -13.30
N THR A 162 18.55 -26.81 -13.02
CA THR A 162 17.75 -28.01 -13.30
C THR A 162 17.99 -29.06 -12.23
N ALA A 163 16.93 -29.54 -11.59
CA ALA A 163 17.00 -30.73 -10.75
C ALA A 163 16.70 -31.99 -11.58
N SER A 164 17.52 -33.02 -11.40
CA SER A 164 17.33 -34.32 -12.05
C SER A 164 17.30 -35.43 -11.00
N PRO A 165 16.36 -36.38 -11.07
CA PRO A 165 16.34 -37.52 -10.16
C PRO A 165 17.51 -38.47 -10.45
N THR A 166 18.12 -39.01 -9.38
CA THR A 166 19.12 -40.10 -9.48
C THR A 166 18.79 -41.21 -8.47
N ALA A 167 19.53 -42.32 -8.53
CA ALA A 167 19.35 -43.44 -7.59
C ALA A 167 19.60 -43.06 -6.12
N THR A 168 20.41 -42.02 -5.86
CA THR A 168 20.79 -41.60 -4.50
C THR A 168 20.08 -40.32 -4.04
N GLY A 169 19.14 -39.79 -4.82
CA GLY A 169 18.46 -38.51 -4.57
C GLY A 169 18.59 -37.54 -5.75
N PRO A 170 17.94 -36.36 -5.71
CA PRO A 170 18.07 -35.40 -6.78
C PRO A 170 19.47 -34.77 -6.82
N VAL A 171 19.98 -34.54 -8.02
CA VAL A 171 21.14 -33.67 -8.28
C VAL A 171 20.66 -32.37 -8.91
N ILE A 172 21.34 -31.27 -8.60
CA ILE A 172 20.97 -29.94 -9.08
C ILE A 172 22.11 -29.40 -9.94
N ALA A 173 21.86 -29.17 -11.22
CA ALA A 173 22.79 -28.51 -12.12
C ALA A 173 22.52 -26.99 -12.13
N ARG A 174 23.51 -26.20 -11.74
CA ARG A 174 23.57 -24.74 -11.93
C ARG A 174 24.50 -24.46 -13.11
N ARG A 175 23.94 -24.07 -14.24
CA ARG A 175 24.69 -23.79 -15.47
C ARG A 175 24.81 -22.29 -15.68
N ILE A 176 26.01 -21.84 -16.02
CA ILE A 176 26.38 -20.44 -16.13
C ILE A 176 27.04 -20.21 -17.48
N GLN A 177 26.49 -19.26 -18.23
CA GLN A 177 27.11 -18.70 -19.43
C GLN A 177 27.55 -17.28 -19.13
N ILE A 178 28.81 -16.97 -19.41
CA ILE A 178 29.40 -15.66 -19.18
C ILE A 178 30.03 -15.13 -20.46
N THR A 179 29.73 -13.88 -20.81
CA THR A 179 30.33 -13.19 -21.97
C THR A 179 31.80 -12.87 -21.72
N PRO A 180 32.61 -12.65 -22.78
CA PRO A 180 34.02 -12.26 -22.65
C PRO A 180 34.27 -11.14 -21.63
N ASP A 181 35.28 -11.32 -20.78
CA ASP A 181 35.73 -10.34 -19.78
C ASP A 181 37.26 -10.32 -19.69
N ARG A 182 37.82 -9.12 -19.53
CA ARG A 182 39.27 -8.92 -19.34
C ARG A 182 39.70 -9.00 -17.88
N GLN A 183 38.76 -9.08 -16.95
CA GLN A 183 39.01 -9.20 -15.52
C GLN A 183 38.88 -10.65 -15.07
N ALA A 184 39.62 -11.00 -14.01
CA ALA A 184 39.32 -12.22 -13.27
C ALA A 184 38.04 -11.99 -12.45
N LEU A 185 37.20 -13.01 -12.36
CA LEU A 185 35.98 -12.98 -11.55
C LEU A 185 36.00 -14.11 -10.52
N ARG A 186 35.33 -13.87 -9.39
CA ARG A 186 35.02 -14.85 -8.35
C ARG A 186 33.51 -15.01 -8.25
N LEU A 187 33.04 -16.25 -8.21
CA LEU A 187 31.67 -16.60 -7.88
C LEU A 187 31.63 -17.39 -6.58
N ALA A 188 30.97 -16.87 -5.54
CA ALA A 188 30.69 -17.61 -4.32
C ALA A 188 29.62 -18.71 -4.57
N LEU A 189 29.95 -19.94 -4.19
CA LEU A 189 29.03 -21.08 -4.22
C LEU A 189 28.32 -21.27 -2.87
N GLY A 190 29.05 -21.19 -1.77
CA GLY A 190 28.50 -21.37 -0.43
C GLY A 190 29.56 -21.74 0.60
N TYR A 191 29.18 -21.68 1.88
CA TYR A 191 29.98 -22.21 2.98
C TYR A 191 30.12 -23.72 2.88
N LYS A 192 31.28 -24.22 3.31
CA LYS A 192 31.55 -25.64 3.45
C LYS A 192 30.66 -26.21 4.56
N ALA A 193 29.75 -27.11 4.19
CA ALA A 193 28.86 -27.78 5.13
C ALA A 193 28.98 -29.30 5.06
N SER A 194 28.73 -29.94 6.20
CA SER A 194 28.70 -31.39 6.29
C SER A 194 27.46 -31.96 5.60
N GLY A 195 27.66 -32.94 4.70
CA GLY A 195 26.56 -33.69 4.09
C GLY A 195 25.93 -33.09 2.84
N ALA A 196 26.64 -32.20 2.14
CA ALA A 196 26.40 -31.84 0.74
C ALA A 196 27.74 -31.73 -0.01
N SER A 197 27.72 -31.93 -1.33
CA SER A 197 28.92 -31.87 -2.18
C SER A 197 28.57 -31.31 -3.56
N PHE A 198 29.59 -30.94 -4.31
CA PHE A 198 29.42 -30.45 -5.68
C PHE A 198 30.61 -30.82 -6.55
N VAL A 199 30.40 -30.82 -7.88
CA VAL A 199 31.45 -30.97 -8.88
C VAL A 199 31.32 -29.87 -9.93
N LEU A 200 32.45 -29.28 -10.30
CA LEU A 200 32.54 -28.36 -11.44
C LEU A 200 32.75 -29.15 -12.73
N GLN A 201 31.95 -28.83 -13.73
CA GLN A 201 32.08 -29.31 -15.11
C GLN A 201 32.39 -28.14 -16.03
N VAL A 202 33.50 -28.26 -16.75
CA VAL A 202 33.94 -27.29 -17.75
C VAL A 202 33.99 -28.03 -19.10
N PRO A 203 33.34 -27.53 -20.16
CA PRO A 203 33.46 -28.10 -21.50
C PRO A 203 34.91 -28.10 -21.99
N ASP A 204 35.30 -29.13 -22.75
CA ASP A 204 36.69 -29.33 -23.19
C ASP A 204 37.27 -28.13 -23.99
N ASN A 205 36.41 -27.31 -24.60
CA ASN A 205 36.78 -26.13 -25.38
C ASN A 205 36.91 -24.83 -24.55
N ALA A 206 36.52 -24.81 -23.27
CA ALA A 206 36.56 -23.62 -22.43
C ALA A 206 37.94 -23.34 -21.78
N GLY A 207 38.93 -24.23 -21.99
CA GLY A 207 40.28 -24.08 -21.46
C GLY A 207 40.34 -24.12 -19.92
N ASN A 208 41.55 -24.13 -19.35
CA ASN A 208 41.80 -24.16 -17.89
C ASN A 208 41.44 -22.81 -17.18
N GLY A 209 40.46 -22.07 -17.70
CA GLY A 209 40.09 -20.74 -17.23
C GLY A 209 39.12 -20.73 -16.05
N VAL A 210 38.48 -21.87 -15.73
CA VAL A 210 37.50 -21.99 -14.65
C VAL A 210 37.94 -23.07 -13.66
N GLU A 211 38.03 -22.74 -12.38
CA GLU A 211 38.46 -23.67 -11.34
C GLU A 211 37.77 -23.38 -10.00
N ILE A 212 37.62 -24.41 -9.17
CA ILE A 212 37.13 -24.28 -7.79
C ILE A 212 38.28 -23.86 -6.88
N VAL A 213 38.04 -22.90 -6.01
CA VAL A 213 38.97 -22.45 -4.97
C VAL A 213 38.24 -22.46 -3.62
N GLU A 214 38.91 -22.87 -2.55
CA GLU A 214 38.42 -22.72 -1.17
C GLU A 214 39.12 -21.51 -0.55
N GLU A 215 38.36 -20.47 -0.17
CA GLU A 215 38.88 -19.27 0.47
C GLU A 215 37.99 -18.90 1.66
N ASN A 216 38.56 -18.73 2.86
CA ASN A 216 37.82 -18.35 4.08
C ASN A 216 36.61 -19.26 4.39
N SER A 217 36.76 -20.58 4.21
CA SER A 217 35.69 -21.59 4.38
C SER A 217 34.51 -21.45 3.41
N VAL A 218 34.65 -20.63 2.37
CA VAL A 218 33.69 -20.48 1.28
C VAL A 218 34.26 -21.11 0.02
N TRP A 219 33.45 -21.94 -0.64
CA TRP A 219 33.77 -22.45 -1.97
C TRP A 219 33.48 -21.37 -3.01
N THR A 220 34.46 -21.07 -3.84
CA THR A 220 34.34 -20.11 -4.93
C THR A 220 34.73 -20.74 -6.26
N ILE A 221 34.26 -20.13 -7.35
CA ILE A 221 34.74 -20.40 -8.69
C ILE A 221 35.57 -19.21 -9.14
N ARG A 222 36.81 -19.46 -9.51
CA ARG A 222 37.66 -18.51 -10.22
C ARG A 222 37.39 -18.64 -11.71
N VAL A 223 37.01 -17.54 -12.35
CA VAL A 223 36.97 -17.39 -13.80
C VAL A 223 38.09 -16.43 -14.20
N ARG A 224 39.07 -16.91 -14.97
CA ARG A 224 40.19 -16.11 -15.47
C ARG A 224 39.71 -15.16 -16.58
N PRO A 225 40.46 -14.08 -16.87
CA PRO A 225 40.24 -13.26 -18.05
C PRO A 225 40.13 -14.12 -19.31
N HIS A 226 39.16 -13.81 -20.17
CA HIS A 226 38.82 -14.62 -21.33
C HIS A 226 38.24 -13.77 -22.47
N VAL A 227 38.57 -14.15 -23.70
CA VAL A 227 38.18 -13.41 -24.92
C VAL A 227 37.02 -14.08 -25.68
N GLN A 228 36.60 -15.27 -25.25
CA GLN A 228 35.46 -16.02 -25.79
C GLN A 228 34.52 -16.36 -24.65
N ALA A 229 33.21 -16.37 -24.90
CA ALA A 229 32.23 -16.72 -23.88
C ALA A 229 32.54 -18.08 -23.24
N ILE A 230 32.39 -18.18 -21.92
CA ILE A 230 32.62 -19.40 -21.15
C ILE A 230 31.27 -19.97 -20.72
N ASP A 231 31.14 -21.30 -20.78
CA ASP A 231 30.04 -22.06 -20.21
C ASP A 231 30.62 -23.03 -19.19
N PHE A 232 30.02 -23.13 -18.01
CA PHE A 232 30.36 -24.16 -17.03
C PHE A 232 29.13 -24.53 -16.21
N THR A 233 29.18 -25.72 -15.60
CA THR A 233 28.10 -26.24 -14.75
C THR A 233 28.64 -26.65 -13.39
N VAL A 234 27.92 -26.29 -12.33
CA VAL A 234 28.14 -26.79 -10.97
C VAL A 234 27.01 -27.77 -10.66
N VAL A 235 27.37 -29.04 -10.42
CA VAL A 235 26.39 -30.08 -10.08
C VAL A 235 26.44 -30.33 -8.58
N PHE A 236 25.37 -30.01 -7.87
CA PHE A 236 25.20 -30.21 -6.43
C PHE A 236 24.49 -31.53 -6.12
N ASN A 237 24.85 -32.17 -5.01
CA ASN A 237 24.26 -33.41 -4.55
C ASN A 237 24.04 -33.41 -3.02
N ALA A 238 22.97 -34.07 -2.58
CA ALA A 238 22.76 -34.43 -1.18
C ALA A 238 23.71 -35.58 -0.79
N GLY A 239 24.74 -35.27 -0.01
CA GLY A 239 25.72 -36.25 0.46
C GLY A 239 27.15 -35.75 0.38
N SER A 240 28.03 -36.34 1.20
CA SER A 240 29.46 -35.99 1.24
C SER A 240 30.25 -36.51 0.03
N ALA A 241 29.73 -37.51 -0.69
CA ALA A 241 30.36 -38.03 -1.89
C ALA A 241 29.94 -37.22 -3.13
N PRO A 242 30.89 -36.78 -3.97
CA PRO A 242 30.58 -36.06 -5.20
C PRO A 242 29.76 -36.94 -6.18
N PRO A 243 28.83 -36.34 -6.95
CA PRO A 243 28.04 -37.06 -7.95
C PRO A 243 28.94 -37.76 -8.99
N LYS A 244 28.51 -38.91 -9.51
CA LYS A 244 29.28 -39.66 -10.52
C LYS A 244 29.10 -39.04 -11.90
N ARG A 245 30.14 -39.06 -12.74
CA ARG A 245 30.13 -38.49 -14.11
C ARG A 245 28.95 -38.96 -14.99
N ALA A 246 28.45 -40.17 -14.79
CA ALA A 246 27.29 -40.72 -15.50
C ALA A 246 25.93 -40.11 -15.07
N GLU A 247 25.86 -39.58 -13.85
CA GLU A 247 24.69 -38.87 -13.29
C GLU A 247 24.74 -37.36 -13.62
N MET A 248 25.76 -36.91 -14.36
CA MET A 248 26.14 -35.50 -14.55
C MET A 248 25.96 -35.01 -15.99
N ALA A 249 25.16 -35.66 -16.83
CA ALA A 249 24.84 -35.13 -18.16
C ALA A 249 23.91 -33.91 -18.01
N ALA A 250 24.49 -32.71 -18.01
CA ALA A 250 23.71 -31.48 -17.91
C ALA A 250 22.85 -31.32 -19.18
N PRO A 251 21.52 -31.08 -19.06
CA PRO A 251 20.70 -30.78 -20.21
C PRO A 251 21.21 -29.53 -20.94
N PRO A 252 20.88 -29.38 -22.24
CA PRO A 252 21.22 -28.18 -22.99
C PRO A 252 20.69 -26.94 -22.28
N PHE A 253 21.39 -25.81 -22.44
CA PHE A 253 20.98 -24.55 -21.82
C PHE A 253 19.54 -24.23 -22.29
N PRO A 254 18.61 -23.94 -21.38
CA PRO A 254 17.21 -23.75 -21.73
C PRO A 254 17.03 -22.69 -22.83
N ASN A 255 16.26 -23.05 -23.86
CA ASN A 255 15.97 -22.20 -25.00
C ASN A 255 14.52 -22.39 -25.46
N GLY A 256 14.08 -21.49 -26.35
CA GLY A 256 12.72 -21.51 -26.89
C GLY A 256 11.68 -20.86 -25.98
N PRO A 257 10.44 -20.67 -26.51
CA PRO A 257 9.35 -20.04 -25.77
C PRO A 257 8.88 -20.92 -24.61
N SER A 258 8.33 -20.29 -23.57
CA SER A 258 7.61 -21.03 -22.53
C SER A 258 6.25 -21.50 -23.07
N PRO A 259 5.73 -22.64 -22.58
CA PRO A 259 4.37 -23.04 -22.89
C PRO A 259 3.40 -22.05 -22.25
N THR A 260 2.31 -21.74 -22.95
CA THR A 260 1.18 -20.97 -22.41
C THR A 260 0.65 -21.66 -21.15
N ARG A 261 0.68 -20.97 -20.02
CA ARG A 261 0.31 -21.51 -18.69
C ARG A 261 -1.17 -21.31 -18.39
N TRP A 262 -1.75 -20.25 -18.94
CA TRP A 262 -3.11 -19.79 -18.67
C TRP A 262 -3.85 -19.58 -20.01
N PRO A 263 -4.18 -20.67 -20.73
CA PRO A 263 -4.82 -20.58 -22.04
C PRO A 263 -6.28 -20.08 -21.96
N ASP A 264 -6.94 -20.25 -20.82
CA ASP A 264 -8.35 -19.92 -20.63
C ASP A 264 -8.57 -18.43 -20.36
N GLU A 265 -9.66 -17.87 -20.92
CA GLU A 265 -10.24 -16.61 -20.44
C GLU A 265 -11.41 -16.90 -19.50
N VAL A 266 -11.51 -16.11 -18.42
CA VAL A 266 -12.61 -16.21 -17.45
C VAL A 266 -13.60 -15.08 -17.69
N GLY A 267 -14.84 -15.44 -18.00
CA GLY A 267 -15.92 -14.47 -18.21
C GLY A 267 -16.49 -13.93 -16.90
N ALA A 268 -16.80 -12.63 -16.88
CA ALA A 268 -17.53 -11.95 -15.81
C ALA A 268 -18.50 -10.92 -16.40
N LYS A 269 -19.25 -10.22 -15.54
CA LYS A 269 -20.23 -9.21 -15.96
C LYS A 269 -20.09 -7.91 -15.18
N VAL A 270 -20.43 -6.81 -15.84
CA VAL A 270 -20.70 -5.51 -15.21
C VAL A 270 -22.15 -5.47 -14.74
N VAL A 271 -22.36 -5.10 -13.48
CA VAL A 271 -23.68 -4.80 -12.92
C VAL A 271 -23.80 -3.29 -12.79
N LEU A 272 -24.65 -2.69 -13.63
CA LEU A 272 -24.90 -1.25 -13.61
C LEU A 272 -25.72 -0.85 -12.39
N SER A 273 -25.35 0.27 -11.78
CA SER A 273 -26.19 0.88 -10.74
C SER A 273 -27.43 1.52 -11.32
N ALA A 274 -28.57 1.31 -10.67
CA ALA A 274 -29.85 1.94 -10.95
C ALA A 274 -30.03 3.31 -10.24
N GLY A 275 -28.99 3.77 -9.53
CA GLY A 275 -29.00 5.08 -8.86
C GLY A 275 -29.23 6.24 -9.84
N LYS A 276 -29.81 7.32 -9.32
CA LYS A 276 -30.12 8.54 -10.11
C LYS A 276 -29.21 9.72 -9.78
N ASP A 277 -28.31 9.55 -8.82
CA ASP A 277 -27.34 10.58 -8.44
C ASP A 277 -26.37 10.90 -9.60
N ALA A 278 -25.71 12.05 -9.54
CA ALA A 278 -24.73 12.46 -10.54
C ALA A 278 -23.62 11.42 -10.72
N TYR A 279 -23.19 10.79 -9.63
CA TYR A 279 -22.15 9.74 -9.67
C TYR A 279 -22.67 8.46 -9.01
N VAL A 280 -22.72 7.41 -9.81
CA VAL A 280 -23.11 6.06 -9.37
C VAL A 280 -21.94 5.11 -9.49
N VAL A 281 -21.96 4.03 -8.72
CA VAL A 281 -20.90 3.01 -8.74
C VAL A 281 -21.45 1.73 -9.37
N ASP A 282 -20.98 1.39 -10.57
CA ASP A 282 -21.23 0.09 -11.19
C ASP A 282 -20.25 -0.95 -10.60
N GLN A 283 -20.70 -2.19 -10.44
CA GLN A 283 -19.85 -3.28 -9.96
C GLN A 283 -19.28 -4.08 -11.14
N ILE A 284 -17.98 -4.29 -11.16
CA ILE A 284 -17.31 -5.11 -12.17
C ILE A 284 -17.04 -6.49 -11.56
N GLY A 285 -17.58 -7.55 -12.16
CA GLY A 285 -17.35 -8.91 -11.71
C GLY A 285 -15.88 -9.31 -11.83
N LEU A 286 -15.34 -9.91 -10.77
CA LEU A 286 -14.00 -10.49 -10.73
C LEU A 286 -14.04 -11.96 -11.23
N PRO A 287 -12.92 -12.51 -11.75
CA PRO A 287 -12.81 -13.90 -12.17
C PRO A 287 -12.66 -14.87 -10.98
N GLU A 288 -13.60 -14.83 -10.04
CA GLU A 288 -13.53 -15.60 -8.78
C GLU A 288 -13.55 -17.12 -9.02
N ASN A 289 -14.33 -17.57 -10.01
CA ASN A 289 -14.42 -18.97 -10.43
C ASN A 289 -13.40 -19.27 -11.53
N ASN A 290 -12.10 -19.09 -11.24
CA ASN A 290 -11.03 -19.36 -12.20
C ASN A 290 -10.47 -20.79 -12.11
N PRO A 291 -10.02 -21.40 -13.23
CA PRO A 291 -9.48 -22.77 -13.25
C PRO A 291 -8.29 -23.00 -12.31
N TRP A 292 -7.50 -21.96 -12.06
CA TRP A 292 -6.27 -22.01 -11.25
C TRP A 292 -6.52 -21.85 -9.75
N ARG A 293 -7.79 -21.66 -9.36
CA ARG A 293 -8.21 -21.49 -7.96
C ARG A 293 -7.42 -20.40 -7.22
N ARG A 294 -7.01 -19.36 -7.94
CA ARG A 294 -6.32 -18.19 -7.39
C ARG A 294 -7.33 -17.31 -6.67
N LYS A 295 -6.97 -16.85 -5.46
CA LYS A 295 -7.71 -15.79 -4.78
C LYS A 295 -7.45 -14.47 -5.49
N LEU A 296 -8.46 -13.60 -5.53
CA LEU A 296 -8.33 -12.26 -6.09
C LEU A 296 -8.51 -11.21 -5.00
N ARG A 297 -7.41 -10.58 -4.63
CA ARG A 297 -7.38 -9.38 -3.80
C ARG A 297 -6.79 -8.24 -4.62
N PRO A 298 -7.61 -7.57 -5.44
CA PRO A 298 -7.15 -6.57 -6.38
C PRO A 298 -6.67 -5.33 -5.62
N SER A 299 -5.42 -4.91 -5.83
CA SER A 299 -4.82 -3.78 -5.14
C SER A 299 -4.81 -2.50 -5.98
N ASP A 300 -4.74 -2.62 -7.32
CA ASP A 300 -4.77 -1.49 -8.25
C ASP A 300 -5.27 -1.93 -9.64
N ILE A 301 -5.73 -0.96 -10.43
CA ILE A 301 -6.06 -1.10 -11.84
C ILE A 301 -5.56 0.11 -12.64
N GLN A 302 -4.83 -0.15 -13.72
CA GLN A 302 -4.40 0.84 -14.71
C GLN A 302 -4.83 0.40 -16.11
N PHE A 303 -4.64 1.25 -17.13
CA PHE A 303 -5.17 0.98 -18.46
C PHE A 303 -4.12 1.11 -19.56
N LEU A 304 -4.17 0.18 -20.52
CA LEU A 304 -3.53 0.35 -21.82
C LEU A 304 -4.31 1.38 -22.66
N PRO A 305 -3.71 1.94 -23.74
CA PRO A 305 -4.37 2.95 -24.58
C PRO A 305 -5.70 2.52 -25.19
N ASP A 306 -5.89 1.21 -25.42
CA ASP A 306 -7.13 0.64 -25.96
C ASP A 306 -8.24 0.47 -24.90
N GLY A 307 -7.97 0.81 -23.64
CA GLY A 307 -8.89 0.64 -22.52
C GLY A 307 -8.86 -0.75 -21.86
N THR A 308 -7.96 -1.65 -22.27
CA THR A 308 -7.70 -2.90 -21.55
C THR A 308 -7.18 -2.60 -20.15
N GLY A 309 -7.86 -3.12 -19.13
CA GLY A 309 -7.46 -2.98 -17.73
C GLY A 309 -6.31 -3.92 -17.36
N ILE A 310 -5.35 -3.41 -16.61
CA ILE A 310 -4.24 -4.15 -16.00
C ILE A 310 -4.47 -4.12 -14.50
N LEU A 311 -4.84 -5.27 -13.94
CA LEU A 311 -5.16 -5.42 -12.53
C LEU A 311 -4.08 -6.23 -11.82
N VAL A 312 -3.59 -5.73 -10.70
CA VAL A 312 -2.60 -6.43 -9.87
C VAL A 312 -3.24 -6.88 -8.56
N THR A 313 -2.81 -8.02 -8.03
CA THR A 313 -3.34 -8.57 -6.77
C THR A 313 -2.26 -8.65 -5.69
N LEU A 314 -2.66 -8.50 -4.42
CA LEU A 314 -1.76 -8.72 -3.27
C LEU A 314 -1.16 -10.15 -3.28
N ASP A 315 -1.85 -11.11 -3.89
CA ASP A 315 -1.42 -12.50 -4.04
C ASP A 315 -0.25 -12.70 -5.04
N GLY A 316 0.16 -11.64 -5.75
CA GLY A 316 1.32 -11.67 -6.64
C GLY A 316 0.99 -11.88 -8.12
N ASP A 317 -0.27 -11.74 -8.51
CA ASP A 317 -0.76 -11.95 -9.87
C ASP A 317 -1.04 -10.65 -10.61
N VAL A 318 -0.90 -10.67 -11.94
CA VAL A 318 -1.37 -9.61 -12.85
C VAL A 318 -2.39 -10.19 -13.83
N TRP A 319 -3.50 -9.49 -14.03
CA TRP A 319 -4.61 -9.88 -14.90
C TRP A 319 -4.93 -8.79 -15.92
N LEU A 320 -5.26 -9.21 -17.14
CA LEU A 320 -5.81 -8.36 -18.20
C LEU A 320 -7.35 -8.43 -18.14
N ALA A 321 -8.01 -7.27 -18.20
CA ALA A 321 -9.46 -7.13 -18.20
C ALA A 321 -9.92 -6.44 -19.50
N ARG A 322 -10.62 -7.18 -20.35
CA ARG A 322 -11.15 -6.68 -21.63
C ARG A 322 -12.67 -6.60 -21.59
N GLY A 323 -13.25 -5.68 -22.38
CA GLY A 323 -14.71 -5.52 -22.48
C GLY A 323 -15.35 -4.65 -21.39
N LEU A 324 -14.57 -3.87 -20.62
CA LEU A 324 -15.11 -3.03 -19.54
C LEU A 324 -16.15 -1.98 -20.01
N GLY A 325 -16.04 -1.53 -21.27
CA GLY A 325 -17.00 -0.64 -21.93
C GLY A 325 -18.00 -1.35 -22.86
N ASP A 326 -18.05 -2.69 -22.88
CA ASP A 326 -18.95 -3.43 -23.77
C ASP A 326 -20.43 -3.19 -23.36
N PRO A 327 -21.32 -2.80 -24.29
CA PRO A 327 -22.73 -2.56 -23.99
C PRO A 327 -23.49 -3.79 -23.45
N SER A 328 -23.04 -5.01 -23.77
CA SER A 328 -23.59 -6.26 -23.21
C SER A 328 -23.23 -6.45 -21.74
N GLY A 329 -22.27 -5.67 -21.21
CA GLY A 329 -21.71 -5.80 -19.88
C GLY A 329 -20.74 -6.97 -19.72
N ALA A 330 -20.35 -7.66 -20.80
CA ALA A 330 -19.43 -8.80 -20.74
C ALA A 330 -17.98 -8.36 -20.50
N VAL A 331 -17.32 -8.96 -19.51
CA VAL A 331 -15.91 -8.74 -19.20
C VAL A 331 -15.15 -10.06 -19.37
N ARG A 332 -13.97 -10.01 -19.97
CA ARG A 332 -13.10 -11.17 -20.17
C ARG A 332 -11.77 -10.95 -19.45
N TRP A 333 -11.40 -11.90 -18.60
CA TRP A 333 -10.20 -11.87 -17.78
C TRP A 333 -9.18 -12.90 -18.26
N LYS A 334 -7.92 -12.48 -18.43
CA LYS A 334 -6.79 -13.38 -18.71
C LYS A 334 -5.66 -13.14 -17.72
N ARG A 335 -5.06 -14.18 -17.17
CA ARG A 335 -3.83 -14.04 -16.35
C ARG A 335 -2.67 -13.67 -17.25
N PHE A 336 -1.85 -12.73 -16.77
CA PHE A 336 -0.70 -12.21 -17.50
C PHE A 336 0.62 -12.53 -16.82
N ALA A 337 0.69 -12.45 -15.50
CA ALA A 337 1.91 -12.75 -14.74
C ALA A 337 1.58 -13.28 -13.33
N SER A 338 2.55 -13.94 -12.71
CA SER A 338 2.50 -14.50 -11.36
C SER A 338 3.87 -14.34 -10.68
N GLY A 339 3.97 -14.71 -9.39
CA GLY A 339 5.25 -14.76 -8.67
C GLY A 339 5.77 -13.43 -8.11
N LEU A 340 4.97 -12.36 -8.11
CA LEU A 340 5.35 -11.07 -7.51
C LEU A 340 5.18 -11.07 -5.97
N HIS A 341 5.95 -10.23 -5.28
CA HIS A 341 6.00 -10.19 -3.81
C HIS A 341 5.13 -9.07 -3.23
N GLU A 342 3.87 -9.41 -2.95
CA GLU A 342 2.88 -8.51 -2.35
C GLU A 342 2.73 -7.16 -3.07
N PRO A 343 2.54 -7.15 -4.41
CA PRO A 343 2.40 -5.91 -5.15
C PRO A 343 1.09 -5.19 -4.78
N MET A 344 1.21 -3.89 -4.51
CA MET A 344 0.07 -3.05 -4.13
C MET A 344 -0.38 -2.09 -5.23
N SER A 345 0.45 -1.92 -6.26
CA SER A 345 0.18 -0.97 -7.35
C SER A 345 0.88 -1.33 -8.65
N VAL A 346 0.33 -0.81 -9.74
CA VAL A 346 0.84 -1.00 -11.10
C VAL A 346 0.84 0.36 -11.82
N ALA A 347 1.71 0.54 -12.80
CA ALA A 347 1.76 1.69 -13.68
C ALA A 347 1.89 1.23 -15.14
N VAL A 348 1.38 2.06 -16.06
CA VAL A 348 1.55 1.87 -17.50
C VAL A 348 2.33 3.06 -18.05
N ARG A 349 3.38 2.79 -18.82
CA ARG A 349 4.17 3.81 -19.54
C ARG A 349 4.41 3.31 -20.95
N GLU A 350 3.94 4.06 -21.95
CA GLU A 350 4.10 3.70 -23.37
C GLU A 350 3.59 2.29 -23.72
N GLY A 351 2.46 1.90 -23.11
CA GLY A 351 1.86 0.57 -23.30
C GLY A 351 2.59 -0.57 -22.57
N GLN A 352 3.70 -0.29 -21.86
CA GLN A 352 4.41 -1.28 -21.05
C GLN A 352 3.88 -1.32 -19.62
N ILE A 353 3.88 -2.51 -19.02
CA ILE A 353 3.33 -2.78 -17.69
C ILE A 353 4.47 -2.78 -16.64
N TYR A 354 4.31 -1.97 -15.60
CA TYR A 354 5.25 -1.85 -14.49
C TYR A 354 4.56 -2.19 -13.16
N ALA A 355 4.94 -3.29 -12.53
CA ALA A 355 4.41 -3.68 -11.21
C ALA A 355 5.39 -3.30 -10.10
N PHE A 356 4.90 -2.67 -9.03
CA PHE A 356 5.72 -2.33 -7.86
C PHE A 356 5.45 -3.31 -6.72
N ASP A 357 6.49 -4.01 -6.30
CA ASP A 357 6.45 -5.02 -5.24
C ASP A 357 7.64 -4.84 -4.27
N LYS A 358 7.78 -5.73 -3.28
CA LYS A 358 8.89 -5.65 -2.32
C LYS A 358 10.27 -5.95 -2.93
N ASN A 359 10.35 -6.59 -4.10
CA ASN A 359 11.60 -6.82 -4.85
C ASN A 359 11.97 -5.68 -5.79
N GLY A 360 11.04 -4.82 -6.18
CA GLY A 360 11.33 -3.56 -6.84
C GLY A 360 10.25 -3.18 -7.84
N ILE A 361 10.66 -2.50 -8.91
CA ILE A 361 9.79 -2.19 -10.04
C ILE A 361 10.09 -3.21 -11.15
N TRP A 362 9.12 -4.06 -11.44
CA TRP A 362 9.20 -5.06 -12.51
C TRP A 362 8.55 -4.53 -13.77
N ARG A 363 9.26 -4.56 -14.90
CA ARG A 363 8.67 -4.41 -16.23
C ARG A 363 8.30 -5.80 -16.75
N LEU A 364 7.01 -6.03 -16.94
CA LEU A 364 6.46 -7.31 -17.38
C LEU A 364 6.23 -7.26 -18.89
N ARG A 365 6.82 -8.21 -19.63
CA ARG A 365 6.79 -8.20 -21.10
C ARG A 365 6.39 -9.56 -21.63
N ASP A 366 5.48 -9.51 -22.60
CA ASP A 366 5.15 -10.60 -23.50
C ASP A 366 5.94 -10.37 -24.80
N THR A 367 6.94 -11.21 -25.05
CA THR A 367 7.86 -11.12 -26.18
C THR A 367 7.59 -12.15 -27.26
N ASP A 368 6.72 -13.13 -26.99
CA ASP A 368 6.30 -14.16 -27.96
C ASP A 368 4.85 -13.98 -28.46
N GLY A 369 4.10 -13.05 -27.87
CA GLY A 369 2.74 -12.66 -28.27
C GLY A 369 1.66 -13.62 -27.78
N ASN A 370 1.95 -14.50 -26.82
CA ASN A 370 1.00 -15.51 -26.35
C ASN A 370 -0.02 -14.96 -25.32
N GLY A 371 0.13 -13.70 -24.89
CA GLY A 371 -0.70 -13.01 -23.92
C GLY A 371 -0.33 -13.26 -22.46
N GLU A 372 0.90 -13.73 -22.19
CA GLU A 372 1.51 -13.93 -20.88
C GLU A 372 2.90 -13.27 -20.85
N ALA A 373 3.34 -12.80 -19.68
CA ALA A 373 4.69 -12.26 -19.53
C ALA A 373 5.72 -13.41 -19.49
N ASP A 374 6.60 -13.49 -20.48
CA ASP A 374 7.75 -14.38 -20.49
C ASP A 374 9.03 -13.70 -19.97
N VAL A 375 9.04 -12.38 -19.84
CA VAL A 375 10.15 -11.62 -19.24
C VAL A 375 9.66 -10.77 -18.07
N HIS A 376 10.20 -11.09 -16.89
CA HIS A 376 10.10 -10.26 -15.69
C HIS A 376 11.42 -9.50 -15.53
N GLU A 377 11.48 -8.31 -16.11
CA GLU A 377 12.66 -7.45 -16.02
C GLU A 377 12.63 -6.63 -14.74
N LEU A 378 13.67 -6.70 -13.91
CA LEU A 378 13.81 -5.82 -12.75
C LEU A 378 14.25 -4.44 -13.24
N PHE A 379 13.29 -3.64 -13.69
CA PHE A 379 13.52 -2.31 -14.21
C PHE A 379 14.24 -1.41 -13.19
N SER A 380 13.84 -1.49 -11.91
CA SER A 380 14.55 -0.76 -10.86
C SER A 380 14.47 -1.44 -9.50
N ASN A 381 15.64 -1.60 -8.88
CA ASN A 381 15.82 -1.80 -7.44
C ASN A 381 16.75 -0.70 -6.86
N ALA A 382 16.84 0.48 -7.47
CA ALA A 382 17.77 1.57 -7.10
C ALA A 382 17.53 2.19 -5.70
N PHE A 383 16.74 1.54 -4.86
CA PHE A 383 16.37 1.94 -3.51
C PHE A 383 16.43 0.74 -2.56
N ALA A 384 16.72 0.99 -1.28
CA ALA A 384 16.72 -0.02 -0.24
C ALA A 384 15.31 -0.61 0.03
N GLN A 385 15.27 -1.85 0.51
CA GLN A 385 14.10 -2.52 1.09
C GLN A 385 14.57 -3.37 2.25
N THR A 386 13.95 -3.22 3.41
CA THR A 386 14.22 -4.06 4.58
C THR A 386 13.34 -5.31 4.58
N ALA A 387 13.67 -6.24 5.47
CA ALA A 387 12.83 -7.40 5.73
C ALA A 387 11.67 -7.08 6.70
N ASP A 388 11.41 -5.81 7.03
CA ASP A 388 10.27 -5.45 7.89
C ASP A 388 8.95 -5.73 7.16
N MET A 389 8.09 -6.52 7.80
CA MET A 389 6.84 -6.96 7.20
C MET A 389 5.84 -5.81 6.97
N ARG A 390 6.08 -4.63 7.54
CA ARG A 390 5.24 -3.42 7.41
C ARG A 390 5.77 -2.39 6.42
N GLU A 391 6.91 -2.63 5.78
CA GLU A 391 7.42 -1.79 4.69
C GLU A 391 6.74 -2.20 3.37
N PHE A 392 5.45 -1.87 3.23
CA PHE A 392 4.68 -2.16 2.03
C PHE A 392 5.12 -1.31 0.83
N PRO A 393 5.09 -1.87 -0.40
CA PRO A 393 5.31 -1.13 -1.64
C PRO A 393 4.04 -0.36 -2.05
N SER A 394 3.60 0.59 -1.22
CA SER A 394 2.23 1.14 -1.22
C SER A 394 1.70 1.61 -2.57
N THR A 395 2.44 2.47 -3.29
CA THR A 395 1.93 3.04 -4.56
C THR A 395 3.08 3.41 -5.51
N ILE A 396 2.88 3.17 -6.81
CA ILE A 396 3.69 3.70 -7.93
C ILE A 396 2.81 4.55 -8.86
N ARG A 397 3.33 5.71 -9.30
CA ARG A 397 2.67 6.58 -10.29
C ARG A 397 3.68 7.17 -11.27
N LEU A 398 3.27 7.31 -12.53
CA LEU A 398 4.06 7.95 -13.58
C LEU A 398 4.12 9.47 -13.35
N ALA A 399 5.28 10.07 -13.59
CA ALA A 399 5.52 11.50 -13.58
C ALA A 399 5.73 12.05 -15.01
N PRO A 400 5.62 13.38 -15.23
CA PRO A 400 5.63 13.96 -16.58
C PRO A 400 6.89 13.66 -17.40
N GLY A 401 8.06 13.54 -16.77
CA GLY A 401 9.34 13.26 -17.43
C GLY A 401 9.61 11.77 -17.68
N GLY A 402 8.60 10.92 -17.49
CA GLY A 402 8.75 9.46 -17.60
C GLY A 402 9.33 8.81 -16.35
N GLU A 403 9.60 9.56 -15.27
CA GLU A 403 10.00 9.02 -13.98
C GLU A 403 8.84 8.28 -13.30
N PHE A 404 9.17 7.44 -12.33
CA PHE A 404 8.19 6.90 -11.40
C PHE A 404 8.33 7.55 -10.04
N ILE A 405 7.21 7.90 -9.41
CA ILE A 405 7.17 8.23 -8.00
C ILE A 405 6.64 6.99 -7.26
N ILE A 406 7.35 6.58 -6.21
CA ILE A 406 6.96 5.44 -5.36
C ILE A 406 6.83 5.86 -3.90
N ALA A 407 5.93 5.22 -3.17
CA ALA A 407 5.74 5.39 -1.74
C ALA A 407 5.96 4.06 -0.99
N LYS A 408 6.72 4.11 0.11
CA LYS A 408 7.07 2.94 0.93
C LYS A 408 6.60 3.11 2.37
N GLY A 409 6.07 2.03 2.95
CA GLY A 409 5.66 1.98 4.37
C GLY A 409 6.80 2.31 5.34
N GLY A 410 6.50 2.94 6.46
CA GLY A 410 7.48 3.42 7.43
C GLY A 410 7.38 2.82 8.83
N GLN A 411 6.29 2.10 9.14
CA GLN A 411 6.21 1.36 10.39
C GLN A 411 7.33 0.32 10.45
N GLN A 412 8.14 0.41 11.51
CA GLN A 412 9.31 -0.42 11.75
C GLN A 412 9.33 -0.82 13.21
N ASP A 413 9.88 -2.01 13.51
CA ASP A 413 9.96 -2.51 14.89
C ASP A 413 11.39 -2.78 15.36
N THR A 414 12.26 -3.27 14.47
CA THR A 414 13.60 -3.76 14.86
C THR A 414 14.73 -2.82 14.49
N THR A 415 14.68 -2.22 13.30
CA THR A 415 15.82 -1.56 12.67
C THR A 415 15.37 -0.37 11.83
N LEU A 416 16.25 0.61 11.62
CA LEU A 416 16.06 1.70 10.66
C LEU A 416 16.74 1.39 9.34
N GLY A 417 15.96 1.26 8.26
CA GLY A 417 16.50 1.20 6.91
C GLY A 417 16.63 2.58 6.25
N LYS A 418 17.27 2.62 5.07
CA LYS A 418 17.59 3.88 4.39
C LYS A 418 16.38 4.64 3.87
N HIS A 419 15.36 3.91 3.41
CA HIS A 419 14.23 4.47 2.66
C HIS A 419 12.85 4.05 3.20
N ASN A 420 12.79 3.52 4.42
CA ASN A 420 11.53 3.23 5.09
C ASN A 420 10.75 4.53 5.31
N GLY A 421 9.43 4.50 5.08
CA GLY A 421 8.57 5.64 5.32
C GLY A 421 8.88 6.83 4.43
N SER A 422 9.27 6.57 3.18
CA SER A 422 9.71 7.59 2.23
C SER A 422 8.89 7.55 0.94
N VAL A 423 8.80 8.71 0.32
CA VAL A 423 8.35 8.88 -1.07
C VAL A 423 9.59 9.19 -1.91
N LEU A 424 9.79 8.41 -2.97
CA LEU A 424 10.99 8.44 -3.81
C LEU A 424 10.63 8.76 -5.26
N ARG A 425 11.48 9.52 -5.94
CA ARG A 425 11.51 9.63 -7.40
C ARG A 425 12.53 8.63 -7.95
N VAL A 426 12.11 7.76 -8.85
CA VAL A 426 12.94 6.85 -9.62
C VAL A 426 13.09 7.40 -11.03
N SER A 427 14.33 7.61 -11.48
CA SER A 427 14.63 8.17 -12.81
C SER A 427 13.98 7.37 -13.94
N ALA A 428 13.75 8.02 -15.09
CA ALA A 428 13.08 7.41 -16.24
C ALA A 428 13.79 6.14 -16.77
N ASP A 429 15.11 6.03 -16.56
CA ASP A 429 15.94 4.86 -16.89
C ASP A 429 15.97 3.78 -15.79
N GLY A 430 15.36 4.04 -14.63
CA GLY A 430 15.30 3.14 -13.48
C GLY A 430 16.58 3.09 -12.65
N ARG A 431 17.61 3.88 -12.96
CA ARG A 431 18.96 3.72 -12.40
C ARG A 431 19.21 4.50 -11.11
N LYS A 432 18.45 5.55 -10.84
CA LYS A 432 18.62 6.42 -9.67
C LYS A 432 17.33 6.57 -8.89
N SER A 433 17.41 6.53 -7.57
CA SER A 433 16.34 6.98 -6.68
C SER A 433 16.72 8.28 -5.98
N THR A 434 15.74 9.12 -5.65
CA THR A 434 15.93 10.38 -4.90
C THR A 434 14.76 10.55 -3.93
N VAL A 435 15.06 10.84 -2.67
CA VAL A 435 14.05 11.06 -1.63
C VAL A 435 13.34 12.39 -1.89
N LEU A 436 12.01 12.36 -2.05
CA LEU A 436 11.17 13.55 -2.11
C LEU A 436 10.64 13.96 -0.73
N GLY A 437 10.46 12.98 0.16
CA GLY A 437 9.99 13.19 1.53
C GLY A 437 10.15 11.92 2.35
N PHE A 438 10.28 12.06 3.67
CA PHE A 438 10.51 10.96 4.61
C PHE A 438 9.75 11.15 5.93
N GLY A 439 9.70 10.11 6.77
CA GLY A 439 8.95 10.17 8.03
C GLY A 439 7.45 10.03 7.84
N PHE A 440 7.03 9.23 6.87
CA PHE A 440 5.66 8.75 6.74
C PHE A 440 5.45 7.44 7.51
N ARG A 441 4.23 7.16 7.94
CA ARG A 441 3.86 5.92 8.62
C ARG A 441 3.48 4.81 7.64
N GLN A 442 2.47 5.04 6.81
CA GLN A 442 1.99 4.20 5.72
C GLN A 442 1.45 5.09 4.59
N PRO A 443 2.34 5.71 3.79
CA PRO A 443 1.94 6.67 2.78
C PRO A 443 1.31 6.01 1.55
N ASN A 444 0.36 6.70 0.92
CA ASN A 444 -0.11 6.45 -0.43
C ASN A 444 -0.06 7.76 -1.22
N ILE A 445 0.17 7.70 -2.54
CA ILE A 445 0.44 8.90 -3.35
C ILE A 445 -0.49 9.06 -4.56
N GLY A 446 -0.60 10.30 -5.00
CA GLY A 446 -1.07 10.70 -6.34
C GLY A 446 -0.03 11.60 -7.01
N VAL A 447 0.01 11.57 -8.34
CA VAL A 447 0.92 12.43 -9.13
C VAL A 447 0.09 13.15 -10.18
N ASN A 448 0.24 14.47 -10.22
CA ASN A 448 -0.29 15.27 -11.30
C ASN A 448 0.62 15.08 -12.53
N ILE A 449 0.16 14.29 -13.51
CA ILE A 449 0.95 13.97 -14.71
C ILE A 449 1.25 15.18 -15.60
N ARG A 450 0.55 16.32 -15.42
CA ARG A 450 0.78 17.55 -16.19
C ARG A 450 1.83 18.45 -15.54
N THR A 451 1.93 18.47 -14.21
CA THR A 451 2.79 19.41 -13.47
C THR A 451 3.91 18.75 -12.67
N GLY A 452 3.81 17.45 -12.40
CA GLY A 452 4.73 16.73 -11.52
C GLY A 452 4.46 16.92 -10.03
N LEU A 453 3.38 17.62 -9.65
CA LEU A 453 2.96 17.77 -8.25
C LEU A 453 2.68 16.38 -7.65
N VAL A 454 3.36 16.06 -6.56
CA VAL A 454 3.14 14.84 -5.79
C VAL A 454 2.29 15.17 -4.57
N THR A 455 1.19 14.46 -4.40
CA THR A 455 0.40 14.46 -3.17
C THR A 455 0.59 13.14 -2.44
N ALA A 456 0.53 13.17 -1.12
CA ALA A 456 0.52 11.97 -0.31
C ALA A 456 -0.53 12.06 0.78
N SER A 457 -1.19 10.94 1.04
CA SER A 457 -1.87 10.74 2.30
C SER A 457 -1.10 9.78 3.17
N ASP A 458 -1.45 9.72 4.46
CA ASP A 458 -0.86 8.78 5.40
C ASP A 458 -1.95 8.11 6.23
N GLN A 459 -1.72 6.86 6.66
CA GLN A 459 -2.66 6.19 7.55
C GLN A 459 -2.48 6.69 8.98
N GLN A 460 -3.60 7.02 9.62
CA GLN A 460 -3.64 7.40 11.02
C GLN A 460 -2.93 6.39 11.92
N GLY A 461 -2.28 6.88 12.97
CA GLY A 461 -1.74 6.07 14.04
C GLY A 461 -0.83 6.88 14.95
N GLN A 462 0.25 6.27 15.41
CA GLN A 462 1.27 6.95 16.18
C GLN A 462 1.82 8.13 15.37
N TYR A 463 1.88 9.30 15.98
CA TYR A 463 2.26 10.57 15.36
C TYR A 463 1.41 11.02 14.17
N ILE A 464 0.47 10.25 13.63
CA ILE A 464 -0.43 10.67 12.56
C ILE A 464 -1.82 10.86 13.17
N PRO A 465 -2.16 12.07 13.67
CA PRO A 465 -3.29 12.28 14.57
C PRO A 465 -4.66 12.05 13.91
N SER A 466 -4.76 12.38 12.62
CA SER A 466 -5.90 12.13 11.73
C SER A 466 -5.33 11.89 10.33
N THR A 467 -6.16 11.50 9.37
CA THR A 467 -5.72 11.32 7.97
C THR A 467 -5.27 12.65 7.36
N PRO A 468 -4.00 12.83 6.97
CA PRO A 468 -3.55 14.03 6.26
C PRO A 468 -3.63 13.85 4.74
N LEU A 469 -3.67 14.98 4.03
CA LEU A 469 -3.28 15.08 2.63
C LEU A 469 -2.15 16.12 2.53
N HIS A 470 -0.99 15.73 2.00
CA HIS A 470 0.23 16.52 1.91
C HIS A 470 0.60 16.84 0.46
N ILE A 471 1.39 17.90 0.27
CA ILE A 471 2.29 18.02 -0.89
C ILE A 471 3.64 17.39 -0.52
N VAL A 472 4.21 16.58 -1.41
CA VAL A 472 5.51 15.94 -1.21
C VAL A 472 6.60 16.59 -2.04
N ARG A 473 7.61 17.15 -1.38
CA ARG A 473 8.73 17.84 -2.04
C ARG A 473 9.91 18.07 -1.09
N ASP A 474 11.04 18.43 -1.70
CA ASP A 474 12.19 19.06 -1.04
C ASP A 474 12.79 18.28 0.14
N GLY A 475 12.62 16.95 0.17
CA GLY A 475 13.14 16.11 1.23
C GLY A 475 12.52 16.42 2.59
N GLN A 476 11.28 16.92 2.64
CA GLN A 476 10.63 17.28 3.89
C GLN A 476 10.33 16.07 4.80
N PHE A 477 10.21 16.32 6.11
CA PHE A 477 9.85 15.32 7.11
C PHE A 477 8.36 15.39 7.47
N TYR A 478 7.67 14.26 7.46
CA TYR A 478 6.22 14.17 7.62
C TYR A 478 5.75 13.72 9.00
N GLY A 479 6.69 13.48 9.93
CA GLY A 479 6.43 13.45 11.37
C GLY A 479 6.23 12.12 12.05
N PHE A 480 6.28 11.01 11.34
CA PHE A 480 6.28 9.68 11.95
C PHE A 480 7.65 9.33 12.53
N LEU A 481 7.65 8.74 13.73
CA LEU A 481 8.82 8.13 14.37
C LEU A 481 8.49 6.67 14.73
N ALA A 482 9.45 5.77 14.53
CA ALA A 482 9.31 4.37 14.94
C ALA A 482 9.31 4.24 16.47
N ALA A 483 8.68 3.20 17.01
CA ALA A 483 8.42 3.08 18.45
C ALA A 483 9.69 3.00 19.31
N PHE A 484 10.79 2.47 18.76
CA PHE A 484 12.09 2.35 19.43
C PHE A 484 12.94 3.63 19.33
N GLN A 485 12.50 4.65 18.58
CA GLN A 485 13.18 5.94 18.53
C GLN A 485 12.82 6.81 19.75
N PRO A 486 13.65 7.80 20.11
CA PRO A 486 13.31 8.76 21.15
C PRO A 486 12.01 9.50 20.83
N LYS A 487 11.07 9.49 21.78
CA LYS A 487 9.73 10.04 21.58
C LYS A 487 9.80 11.57 21.43
N GLU A 488 9.09 12.08 20.41
CA GLU A 488 8.97 13.52 20.12
C GLU A 488 10.30 14.25 19.87
N ILE A 489 11.39 13.53 19.59
CA ILE A 489 12.65 14.11 19.10
C ILE A 489 12.67 13.95 17.58
N TYR A 490 12.25 15.00 16.88
CA TYR A 490 12.14 14.98 15.42
C TYR A 490 13.46 15.35 14.73
N PRO A 491 13.82 14.68 13.63
CA PRO A 491 15.05 14.97 12.89
C PRO A 491 14.99 16.27 12.07
N ALA A 492 13.79 16.79 11.80
CA ALA A 492 13.55 17.99 11.03
C ALA A 492 12.17 18.60 11.37
N PRO A 493 11.90 19.86 10.97
CA PRO A 493 10.57 20.44 11.06
C PRO A 493 9.53 19.59 10.31
N ILE A 494 8.37 19.43 10.94
CA ILE A 494 7.25 18.71 10.38
C ILE A 494 6.62 19.53 9.24
N ALA A 495 6.40 18.90 8.09
CA ALA A 495 5.61 19.48 7.02
C ALA A 495 4.10 19.49 7.37
N ASP A 496 3.47 20.64 7.14
CA ASP A 496 2.04 20.80 7.25
C ASP A 496 1.30 20.08 6.09
N PRO A 497 0.18 19.38 6.36
CA PRO A 497 -0.71 18.92 5.29
C PRO A 497 -1.46 20.08 4.63
N LEU A 498 -1.95 19.87 3.42
CA LEU A 498 -2.96 20.71 2.78
C LEU A 498 -4.28 20.70 3.56
N THR A 499 -4.68 19.53 4.03
CA THR A 499 -5.88 19.34 4.82
C THR A 499 -5.81 18.07 5.67
N TRP A 500 -6.51 18.10 6.80
CA TRP A 500 -6.85 16.90 7.57
C TRP A 500 -8.25 16.43 7.19
N LEU A 501 -8.40 15.11 6.99
CA LEU A 501 -9.69 14.44 7.02
C LEU A 501 -9.92 13.87 8.42
N PRO A 502 -11.05 14.17 9.08
CA PRO A 502 -11.31 13.69 10.43
C PRO A 502 -11.45 12.18 10.48
N HIS A 503 -11.01 11.57 11.58
CA HIS A 503 -11.12 10.12 11.80
C HIS A 503 -12.54 9.59 11.55
N ALA A 504 -13.57 10.25 12.09
CA ALA A 504 -14.96 9.86 11.90
C ALA A 504 -15.40 9.78 10.42
N VAL A 505 -14.70 10.48 9.53
CA VAL A 505 -14.99 10.56 8.10
C VAL A 505 -14.09 9.59 7.35
N ASN A 506 -12.78 9.69 7.56
CA ASN A 506 -11.78 8.86 6.92
C ASN A 506 -10.68 8.45 7.91
N ALA A 507 -10.85 7.27 8.51
CA ALA A 507 -9.91 6.67 9.45
C ALA A 507 -8.60 6.18 8.78
N SER A 508 -8.63 5.96 7.46
CA SER A 508 -7.49 5.47 6.71
C SER A 508 -7.59 5.88 5.26
N ALA A 509 -6.65 6.72 4.87
CA ALA A 509 -6.50 7.12 3.49
C ALA A 509 -5.69 6.13 2.68
N LEU A 510 -6.08 6.02 1.41
CA LEU A 510 -5.34 5.33 0.37
C LEU A 510 -4.94 6.35 -0.70
N SER A 511 -4.81 5.93 -1.95
CA SER A 511 -4.26 6.77 -3.00
C SER A 511 -5.15 7.94 -3.41
N GLN A 512 -4.57 8.80 -4.26
CA GLN A 512 -5.28 9.88 -4.95
C GLN A 512 -5.21 9.68 -6.46
N VAL A 513 -6.25 10.14 -7.16
CA VAL A 513 -6.37 10.03 -8.62
C VAL A 513 -6.70 11.41 -9.20
N TRP A 514 -5.93 11.84 -10.20
CA TRP A 514 -6.27 13.01 -11.01
C TRP A 514 -7.14 12.59 -12.19
N LEU A 515 -8.29 13.22 -12.37
CA LEU A 515 -9.27 12.87 -13.42
C LEU A 515 -8.96 13.50 -14.77
N PHE A 516 -7.69 13.49 -15.17
CA PHE A 516 -7.28 14.00 -16.47
C PHE A 516 -7.78 13.09 -17.60
N GLY A 517 -8.35 13.70 -18.65
CA GLY A 517 -8.91 12.96 -19.78
C GLY A 517 -10.22 12.23 -19.45
N ALA A 518 -10.79 12.46 -18.26
CA ALA A 518 -12.04 11.86 -17.86
C ALA A 518 -13.25 12.46 -18.58
N LYS A 519 -14.35 11.70 -18.60
CA LYS A 519 -15.69 12.08 -19.06
C LYS A 519 -16.64 12.05 -17.86
N MET A 520 -16.24 12.74 -16.80
CA MET A 520 -16.88 12.78 -15.48
C MET A 520 -17.58 14.12 -15.22
N GLY A 521 -17.96 14.87 -16.27
CA GLY A 521 -18.67 16.13 -16.13
C GLY A 521 -17.89 17.16 -15.31
N PRO A 522 -18.51 17.83 -14.32
CA PRO A 522 -17.83 18.84 -13.51
C PRO A 522 -16.66 18.35 -12.63
N LEU A 523 -16.43 17.04 -12.55
CA LEU A 523 -15.25 16.48 -11.88
C LEU A 523 -14.06 16.23 -12.84
N ASN A 524 -14.18 16.56 -14.12
CA ASN A 524 -13.05 16.50 -15.04
C ASN A 524 -11.84 17.28 -14.48
N ASP A 525 -10.66 16.70 -14.64
CA ASP A 525 -9.38 17.23 -14.16
C ASP A 525 -9.26 17.42 -12.62
N ALA A 526 -10.26 17.01 -11.84
CA ALA A 526 -10.24 17.12 -10.38
C ALA A 526 -9.27 16.12 -9.73
N LEU A 527 -8.77 16.48 -8.54
CA LEU A 527 -8.07 15.56 -7.65
C LEU A 527 -9.08 14.82 -6.76
N ILE A 528 -9.06 13.50 -6.81
CA ILE A 528 -9.90 12.62 -6.00
C ILE A 528 -9.06 11.94 -4.94
N HIS A 529 -9.56 11.91 -3.71
CA HIS A 529 -8.97 11.18 -2.59
C HIS A 529 -9.82 9.95 -2.25
N ILE A 530 -9.17 8.82 -1.96
CA ILE A 530 -9.85 7.54 -1.68
C ILE A 530 -9.82 7.26 -0.17
N GLY A 531 -11.00 6.97 0.41
CA GLY A 531 -11.16 6.54 1.80
C GLY A 531 -11.43 5.04 1.94
N PHE A 532 -10.85 4.43 2.97
CA PHE A 532 -10.89 2.97 3.18
C PHE A 532 -12.09 2.51 4.03
N ASN A 533 -12.08 2.86 5.32
CA ASN A 533 -12.87 2.19 6.36
C ASN A 533 -14.38 2.37 6.17
N LYS A 534 -14.75 3.54 5.68
CA LYS A 534 -16.04 3.80 5.06
C LYS A 534 -15.76 4.06 3.60
N PRO A 535 -16.01 3.09 2.72
CA PRO A 535 -15.73 3.21 1.32
C PRO A 535 -16.34 4.48 0.73
N GLU A 536 -15.49 5.43 0.39
CA GLU A 536 -15.87 6.79 0.01
C GLU A 536 -14.79 7.40 -0.86
N ILE A 537 -15.20 8.23 -1.82
CA ILE A 537 -14.28 9.10 -2.54
C ILE A 537 -14.63 10.57 -2.30
N PHE A 538 -13.59 11.39 -2.21
CA PHE A 538 -13.68 12.82 -1.92
C PHE A 538 -13.13 13.64 -3.07
N ARG A 539 -13.82 14.73 -3.41
CA ARG A 539 -13.24 15.80 -4.23
C ARG A 539 -12.30 16.62 -3.35
N VAL A 540 -11.07 16.80 -3.80
CA VAL A 540 -10.11 17.72 -3.17
C VAL A 540 -10.14 19.04 -3.94
N LEU A 541 -10.46 20.11 -3.22
CA LEU A 541 -10.47 21.49 -3.71
C LEU A 541 -9.20 22.16 -3.19
N LEU A 542 -8.19 22.29 -4.05
CA LEU A 542 -6.98 23.04 -3.73
C LEU A 542 -7.30 24.54 -3.63
N ASN A 543 -6.69 25.20 -2.66
CA ASN A 543 -6.85 26.63 -2.41
C ASN A 543 -5.46 27.28 -2.29
N ASP A 544 -5.17 28.16 -3.23
CA ASP A 544 -3.91 28.90 -3.39
C ASP A 544 -4.12 30.42 -3.22
N ARG A 545 -5.25 30.84 -2.64
CA ARG A 545 -5.56 32.27 -2.40
C ARG A 545 -4.70 32.90 -1.28
N GLY A 546 -4.06 32.08 -0.45
CA GLY A 546 -3.11 32.49 0.58
C GLY A 546 -1.65 32.30 0.14
N THR A 547 -0.71 32.62 1.01
CA THR A 547 0.72 32.36 0.77
C THR A 547 1.08 30.90 1.01
N ARG A 548 0.23 30.18 1.76
CA ARG A 548 0.37 28.76 2.03
C ARG A 548 -0.68 27.96 1.26
N PRO A 549 -0.29 26.84 0.61
CA PRO A 549 -1.26 25.96 -0.03
C PRO A 549 -2.09 25.26 1.04
N GLN A 550 -3.40 25.25 0.85
CA GLN A 550 -4.36 24.55 1.71
C GLN A 550 -5.44 23.88 0.85
N ALA A 551 -6.24 23.01 1.43
CA ALA A 551 -7.29 22.32 0.68
C ALA A 551 -8.56 22.08 1.52
N THR A 552 -9.62 21.79 0.77
CA THR A 552 -10.89 21.32 1.30
C THR A 552 -11.24 19.97 0.68
N ALA A 553 -11.73 19.02 1.48
CA ALA A 553 -12.27 17.75 1.02
C ALA A 553 -13.80 17.72 1.15
N VAL A 554 -14.50 17.25 0.10
CA VAL A 554 -15.96 17.09 0.06
C VAL A 554 -16.31 15.71 -0.47
N SER A 555 -17.28 15.03 0.13
CA SER A 555 -17.73 13.71 -0.35
C SER A 555 -18.26 13.77 -1.78
N ILE A 556 -17.98 12.74 -2.57
CA ILE A 556 -18.62 12.53 -3.88
C ILE A 556 -19.66 11.42 -3.80
N THR A 557 -19.25 10.25 -3.30
CA THR A 557 -20.15 9.09 -3.17
C THR A 557 -19.58 8.09 -2.17
N ARG A 558 -20.51 7.36 -1.53
CA ARG A 558 -20.26 6.28 -0.56
C ARG A 558 -20.84 4.94 -1.04
N ALA A 559 -21.24 4.86 -2.32
CA ALA A 559 -22.02 3.75 -2.86
C ALA A 559 -21.18 2.49 -3.18
N PHE A 560 -20.00 2.33 -2.58
CA PHE A 560 -19.12 1.19 -2.84
C PHE A 560 -19.54 -0.02 -2.01
N SER A 561 -19.58 -1.19 -2.65
CA SER A 561 -19.82 -2.47 -2.00
C SER A 561 -18.54 -3.21 -1.62
N PHE A 562 -17.37 -2.59 -1.80
CA PHE A 562 -16.03 -3.10 -1.47
C PHE A 562 -15.14 -1.91 -1.03
N PRO A 563 -14.03 -2.13 -0.30
CA PRO A 563 -13.13 -1.04 0.08
C PRO A 563 -12.18 -0.66 -1.06
N PRO A 564 -12.23 0.56 -1.61
CA PRO A 564 -11.32 0.99 -2.66
C PRO A 564 -9.91 1.25 -2.11
N LEU A 565 -8.89 0.97 -2.91
CA LEU A 565 -7.47 1.22 -2.60
C LEU A 565 -6.81 2.15 -3.62
N ASN A 566 -6.86 1.73 -4.88
CA ASN A 566 -6.24 2.44 -6.00
C ASN A 566 -7.15 2.41 -7.22
N GLY A 567 -6.82 3.24 -8.21
CA GLY A 567 -7.52 3.23 -9.47
C GLY A 567 -6.99 4.26 -10.45
N SER A 568 -7.70 4.36 -11.57
CA SER A 568 -7.31 5.19 -12.71
C SER A 568 -8.51 5.49 -13.60
N VAL A 569 -8.35 6.49 -14.47
CA VAL A 569 -9.33 6.79 -15.51
C VAL A 569 -9.06 5.87 -16.70
N ASN A 570 -10.09 5.19 -17.20
CA ASN A 570 -9.95 4.40 -18.42
C ASN A 570 -9.97 5.33 -19.64
N PRO A 571 -8.94 5.32 -20.51
CA PRO A 571 -8.86 6.23 -21.65
C PRO A 571 -9.93 5.99 -22.72
N ALA A 572 -10.50 4.78 -22.81
CA ALA A 572 -11.50 4.44 -23.81
C ALA A 572 -12.88 5.05 -23.48
N ASP A 573 -13.34 4.95 -22.22
CA ASP A 573 -14.66 5.43 -21.80
C ASP A 573 -14.63 6.71 -20.95
N GLY A 574 -13.45 7.13 -20.48
CA GLY A 574 -13.25 8.30 -19.63
C GLY A 574 -13.79 8.17 -18.21
N GLN A 575 -14.17 6.98 -17.74
CA GLN A 575 -14.73 6.77 -16.41
C GLN A 575 -13.64 6.38 -15.41
N LEU A 576 -13.88 6.64 -14.11
CA LEU A 576 -12.98 6.28 -13.03
C LEU A 576 -13.24 4.84 -12.58
N TYR A 577 -12.21 3.99 -12.60
CA TYR A 577 -12.26 2.64 -12.06
C TYR A 577 -11.42 2.54 -10.79
N LEU A 578 -11.93 1.81 -9.80
CA LEU A 578 -11.32 1.64 -8.48
C LEU A 578 -11.30 0.17 -8.11
N ALA A 579 -10.13 -0.32 -7.71
CA ALA A 579 -9.89 -1.67 -7.22
C ALA A 579 -9.58 -1.63 -5.73
N GLY A 580 -9.93 -2.69 -5.00
CA GLY A 580 -9.47 -2.82 -3.63
C GLY A 580 -9.96 -4.08 -2.92
N PHE A 581 -9.41 -4.30 -1.73
CA PHE A 581 -9.71 -5.42 -0.86
C PHE A 581 -9.65 -5.02 0.61
N GLN A 582 -10.40 -5.72 1.46
CA GLN A 582 -10.34 -5.54 2.91
C GLN A 582 -9.03 -6.08 3.41
N VAL A 583 -8.38 -5.34 4.31
CA VAL A 583 -7.31 -5.88 5.14
C VAL A 583 -8.01 -6.41 6.39
N ILE A 584 -8.04 -7.73 6.57
CA ILE A 584 -8.76 -8.35 7.70
C ILE A 584 -8.20 -7.83 9.01
N GLY A 585 -9.09 -7.41 9.92
CA GLY A 585 -8.74 -6.76 11.18
C GLY A 585 -8.48 -5.26 11.07
N TRP A 586 -8.46 -4.64 9.90
CA TRP A 586 -8.35 -3.16 9.81
C TRP A 586 -9.71 -2.45 9.88
N GLY A 587 -10.79 -3.20 10.08
CA GLY A 587 -12.13 -2.71 10.37
C GLY A 587 -12.75 -1.89 9.24
N ASN A 588 -13.61 -2.53 8.44
CA ASN A 588 -14.49 -1.85 7.49
C ASN A 588 -15.96 -1.95 7.92
N VAL A 589 -16.78 -0.98 7.54
CA VAL A 589 -18.24 -1.01 7.78
C VAL A 589 -18.99 -1.97 6.85
N ILE A 590 -18.33 -2.50 5.83
CA ILE A 590 -18.87 -3.55 4.94
C ILE A 590 -18.16 -4.89 5.18
N ASP A 591 -18.75 -5.99 4.70
CA ASP A 591 -18.19 -7.34 4.84
C ASP A 591 -17.63 -7.92 3.53
N THR A 592 -17.88 -7.29 2.37
CA THR A 592 -17.33 -7.74 1.09
C THR A 592 -15.80 -7.65 1.07
N PRO A 593 -15.08 -8.76 0.83
CA PRO A 593 -13.63 -8.82 1.03
C PRO A 593 -12.83 -8.15 -0.09
N ALA A 594 -13.35 -8.04 -1.30
CA ALA A 594 -12.64 -7.53 -2.47
C ALA A 594 -13.63 -7.07 -3.55
N GLY A 595 -13.21 -6.15 -4.41
CA GLY A 595 -14.02 -5.73 -5.54
C GLY A 595 -13.30 -4.83 -6.53
N LEU A 596 -13.98 -4.62 -7.65
CA LEU A 596 -13.66 -3.63 -8.66
C LEU A 596 -14.94 -2.88 -9.01
N GLY A 597 -14.86 -1.56 -9.09
CA GLY A 597 -16.00 -0.70 -9.36
C GLY A 597 -15.67 0.38 -10.37
N ARG A 598 -16.70 0.84 -11.07
CA ARG A 598 -16.63 1.99 -11.99
C ARG A 598 -17.52 3.10 -11.47
N VAL A 599 -16.93 4.26 -11.15
CA VAL A 599 -17.69 5.47 -10.87
C VAL A 599 -18.10 6.08 -12.21
N ARG A 600 -19.41 6.12 -12.46
CA ARG A 600 -19.98 6.59 -13.72
C ARG A 600 -20.74 7.90 -13.53
N TYR A 601 -20.47 8.88 -14.38
CA TYR A 601 -21.27 10.10 -14.45
C TYR A 601 -22.58 9.84 -15.20
N THR A 602 -23.72 10.17 -14.59
CA THR A 602 -25.06 9.92 -15.15
C THR A 602 -25.58 11.07 -16.02
N GLY A 603 -24.91 12.22 -16.00
CA GLY A 603 -25.40 13.46 -16.61
C GLY A 603 -26.31 14.28 -15.69
N ALA A 604 -26.65 13.77 -14.50
CA ALA A 604 -27.49 14.53 -13.55
C ALA A 604 -26.74 15.79 -13.02
N PRO A 605 -27.48 16.84 -12.62
CA PRO A 605 -26.89 18.05 -12.04
C PRO A 605 -26.05 17.74 -10.79
N LEU A 606 -24.93 18.47 -10.64
CA LEU A 606 -24.05 18.31 -9.50
C LEU A 606 -24.41 19.28 -8.38
N THR A 607 -24.64 18.74 -7.18
CA THR A 607 -24.91 19.49 -5.94
C THR A 607 -23.68 19.64 -5.05
N LEU A 608 -22.51 19.21 -5.52
CA LEU A 608 -21.22 19.43 -4.86
C LEU A 608 -20.67 20.81 -5.22
N PRO A 609 -20.06 21.53 -4.27
CA PRO A 609 -19.40 22.78 -4.56
C PRO A 609 -18.17 22.57 -5.47
N ARG A 610 -17.91 23.56 -6.32
CA ARG A 610 -16.65 23.73 -7.07
C ARG A 610 -15.59 24.50 -6.29
N GLU A 611 -16.01 25.30 -5.31
CA GLU A 611 -15.12 25.99 -4.38
C GLU A 611 -15.72 26.01 -2.97
N VAL A 612 -14.85 25.79 -1.97
CA VAL A 612 -15.14 25.99 -0.55
C VAL A 612 -13.93 26.68 0.06
N VAL A 613 -14.05 27.98 0.33
CA VAL A 613 -12.93 28.84 0.69
C VAL A 613 -13.22 29.53 2.02
N PRO A 614 -12.53 29.14 3.11
CA PRO A 614 -12.53 29.91 4.35
C PRO A 614 -11.84 31.27 4.14
N MET A 615 -12.46 32.31 4.66
CA MET A 615 -12.06 33.71 4.54
C MET A 615 -12.11 34.40 5.91
N ASP A 616 -11.59 35.62 6.00
CA ASP A 616 -11.48 36.39 7.24
C ASP A 616 -12.83 36.73 7.90
N GLN A 617 -13.90 36.84 7.10
CA GLN A 617 -15.26 37.15 7.58
C GLN A 617 -16.25 35.97 7.46
N GLY A 618 -15.83 34.81 6.95
CA GLY A 618 -16.78 33.71 6.69
C GLY A 618 -16.26 32.64 5.75
N VAL A 619 -17.18 31.94 5.08
CA VAL A 619 -16.85 30.89 4.11
C VAL A 619 -17.58 31.15 2.80
N LEU A 620 -16.84 31.15 1.70
CA LEU A 620 -17.38 31.20 0.34
C LEU A 620 -17.64 29.78 -0.17
N LEU A 621 -18.86 29.54 -0.65
CA LEU A 621 -19.29 28.32 -1.33
C LEU A 621 -19.70 28.67 -2.77
N ARG A 622 -19.17 27.97 -3.76
CA ARG A 622 -19.61 28.11 -5.17
C ARG A 622 -20.07 26.76 -5.71
N PHE A 623 -21.21 26.74 -6.39
CA PHE A 623 -21.81 25.54 -6.99
C PHE A 623 -21.90 25.67 -8.51
N GLU A 624 -22.07 24.54 -9.20
CA GLU A 624 -22.40 24.53 -10.63
C GLU A 624 -23.90 24.75 -10.88
N THR A 625 -24.72 24.28 -9.93
CA THR A 625 -26.18 24.33 -10.01
C THR A 625 -26.73 25.55 -9.28
N ALA A 626 -27.77 26.18 -9.83
CA ALA A 626 -28.47 27.28 -9.17
C ALA A 626 -29.15 26.80 -7.88
N LEU A 627 -29.11 27.62 -6.85
CA LEU A 627 -29.62 27.34 -5.52
C LEU A 627 -30.99 28.00 -5.31
N ASP A 628 -31.80 27.39 -4.46
CA ASP A 628 -33.02 28.02 -3.94
C ASP A 628 -32.64 29.28 -3.13
N PRO A 629 -33.12 30.48 -3.51
CA PRO A 629 -32.71 31.72 -2.86
C PRO A 629 -33.10 31.85 -1.40
N VAL A 630 -34.18 31.20 -0.97
CA VAL A 630 -34.67 31.28 0.41
C VAL A 630 -33.76 30.44 1.31
N LYS A 631 -33.50 29.19 0.95
CA LYS A 631 -32.59 28.29 1.67
C LYS A 631 -31.15 28.82 1.66
N ALA A 632 -30.67 29.29 0.53
CA ALA A 632 -29.30 29.77 0.40
C ALA A 632 -29.00 31.00 1.29
N ARG A 633 -29.99 31.88 1.53
CA ARG A 633 -29.88 33.08 2.37
C ARG A 633 -30.19 32.84 3.85
N ASP A 634 -30.68 31.65 4.21
CA ASP A 634 -30.96 31.32 5.60
C ASP A 634 -29.68 30.89 6.33
N PRO A 635 -29.15 31.67 7.30
CA PRO A 635 -27.97 31.28 8.06
C PRO A 635 -28.16 30.01 8.89
N ALA A 636 -29.40 29.57 9.16
CA ALA A 636 -29.67 28.29 9.82
C ALA A 636 -29.49 27.07 8.89
N SER A 637 -29.37 27.29 7.57
CA SER A 637 -29.03 26.24 6.61
C SER A 637 -27.56 25.83 6.67
N TYR A 638 -26.74 26.52 7.46
CA TYR A 638 -25.31 26.26 7.59
C TYR A 638 -24.93 25.95 9.03
N SER A 639 -23.97 25.05 9.21
CA SER A 639 -23.38 24.76 10.52
C SER A 639 -21.87 24.61 10.39
N LEU A 640 -21.14 25.07 11.42
CA LEU A 640 -19.69 25.10 11.41
C LEU A 640 -19.13 24.64 12.76
N GLN A 641 -18.05 23.88 12.71
CA GLN A 641 -17.34 23.37 13.89
C GLN A 641 -15.83 23.45 13.65
N THR A 642 -15.07 23.78 14.70
CA THR A 642 -13.60 23.83 14.63
C THR A 642 -12.95 23.06 15.76
N TRP A 643 -11.78 22.47 15.49
CA TRP A 643 -10.97 21.80 16.50
C TRP A 643 -9.52 21.65 16.03
N SER A 644 -8.65 21.31 16.97
CA SER A 644 -7.25 21.00 16.74
C SER A 644 -6.90 19.57 17.17
N TYR A 645 -5.76 19.09 16.70
CA TYR A 645 -5.21 17.77 17.02
C TYR A 645 -3.88 17.90 17.77
N ARG A 646 -3.46 16.81 18.42
CA ARG A 646 -2.13 16.69 19.03
C ARG A 646 -1.37 15.51 18.42
N ARG A 647 -0.19 15.77 17.89
CA ARG A 647 0.73 14.75 17.41
C ARG A 647 1.53 14.19 18.59
N THR A 648 1.38 12.90 18.87
CA THR A 648 2.03 12.21 19.99
C THR A 648 2.37 10.77 19.62
N PHE A 649 3.18 10.08 20.42
CA PHE A 649 3.40 8.63 20.29
C PHE A 649 2.14 7.77 20.48
N LYS A 650 1.04 8.32 21.01
CA LYS A 650 -0.25 7.62 21.13
C LYS A 650 -0.91 7.48 19.76
N TYR A 651 -1.76 6.47 19.61
CA TYR A 651 -2.47 6.22 18.37
C TYR A 651 -3.58 7.25 18.14
N GLY A 652 -3.48 8.03 17.05
CA GLY A 652 -4.44 9.08 16.72
C GLY A 652 -4.40 10.26 17.70
N SER A 653 -5.45 11.08 17.66
CA SER A 653 -5.65 12.21 18.58
C SER A 653 -7.12 12.40 18.94
N PRO A 654 -7.44 12.74 20.20
CA PRO A 654 -8.70 13.41 20.51
C PRO A 654 -8.84 14.73 19.73
N GLN A 655 -10.04 15.28 19.74
CA GLN A 655 -10.28 16.63 19.23
C GLN A 655 -10.19 17.63 20.37
N TYR A 656 -9.53 18.75 20.14
CA TYR A 656 -9.34 19.79 21.15
C TYR A 656 -9.97 21.11 20.69
N LYS A 657 -10.71 21.73 21.61
CA LYS A 657 -11.13 23.13 21.49
C LYS A 657 -9.91 24.05 21.52
N ALA A 658 -10.10 25.31 21.17
CA ALA A 658 -9.00 26.27 21.23
C ALA A 658 -8.49 26.60 22.63
N ASP A 659 -9.29 26.36 23.67
CA ASP A 659 -8.83 26.46 25.07
C ASP A 659 -7.96 25.26 25.51
N GLY A 660 -7.79 24.27 24.63
CA GLY A 660 -7.00 23.07 24.87
C GLY A 660 -7.73 21.93 25.58
N THR A 661 -9.02 22.10 25.91
CA THR A 661 -9.87 21.03 26.47
C THR A 661 -10.40 20.09 25.37
N PRO A 662 -10.69 18.82 25.68
CA PRO A 662 -11.32 17.92 24.70
C PRO A 662 -12.67 18.44 24.21
N GLY A 663 -12.86 18.51 22.90
CA GLY A 663 -14.10 18.97 22.27
C GLY A 663 -13.90 19.64 20.92
N GLN A 664 -15.02 20.16 20.41
CA GLN A 664 -15.08 21.04 19.25
C GLN A 664 -15.70 22.37 19.67
N ASP A 665 -15.26 23.45 19.04
CA ASP A 665 -15.89 24.76 19.14
C ASP A 665 -16.95 24.90 18.04
N ALA A 666 -18.18 25.26 18.41
CA ALA A 666 -19.23 25.57 17.45
C ALA A 666 -19.07 27.02 16.95
N LEU A 667 -19.17 27.22 15.64
CA LEU A 667 -19.25 28.55 15.02
C LEU A 667 -20.65 28.74 14.43
N THR A 668 -21.33 29.81 14.84
CA THR A 668 -22.68 30.11 14.37
C THR A 668 -22.62 31.12 13.24
N ALA A 669 -23.20 30.78 12.08
CA ALA A 669 -23.37 31.74 11.00
C ALA A 669 -24.28 32.90 11.43
N SER A 670 -23.81 34.13 11.26
CA SER A 670 -24.59 35.35 11.55
C SER A 670 -25.54 35.67 10.41
N SER A 671 -25.06 35.59 9.17
CA SER A 671 -25.82 35.88 7.95
C SER A 671 -25.33 35.02 6.77
N ALA A 672 -26.14 34.91 5.71
CA ALA A 672 -25.77 34.25 4.47
C ALA A 672 -26.23 35.08 3.26
N TYR A 673 -25.35 35.26 2.29
CA TYR A 673 -25.59 36.09 1.10
C TYR A 673 -25.51 35.23 -0.14
N LEU A 674 -26.56 35.22 -0.96
CA LEU A 674 -26.55 34.60 -2.28
C LEU A 674 -26.19 35.66 -3.33
N ALA A 675 -25.15 35.41 -4.12
CA ALA A 675 -24.74 36.26 -5.22
C ALA A 675 -25.78 36.31 -6.34
N PRO A 676 -25.75 37.34 -7.22
CA PRO A 676 -26.69 37.45 -8.35
C PRO A 676 -26.63 36.29 -9.35
N ASP A 677 -25.53 35.53 -9.39
CA ASP A 677 -25.39 34.33 -10.23
C ASP A 677 -26.29 33.16 -9.77
N GLY A 678 -26.88 33.25 -8.58
CA GLY A 678 -27.70 32.21 -7.97
C GLY A 678 -26.93 30.93 -7.61
N ARG A 679 -25.60 30.94 -7.67
CA ARG A 679 -24.72 29.76 -7.55
C ARG A 679 -23.61 29.95 -6.52
N SER A 680 -23.39 31.17 -6.05
CA SER A 680 -22.36 31.49 -5.07
C SER A 680 -22.98 32.02 -3.78
N VAL A 681 -22.60 31.43 -2.64
CA VAL A 681 -23.03 31.88 -1.31
C VAL A 681 -21.84 32.25 -0.46
N PHE A 682 -21.90 33.41 0.18
CA PHE A 682 -20.99 33.75 1.27
C PHE A 682 -21.72 33.59 2.60
N VAL A 683 -21.20 32.70 3.46
CA VAL A 683 -21.71 32.45 4.81
C VAL A 683 -20.86 33.25 5.78
N ALA A 684 -21.43 34.29 6.37
CA ALA A 684 -20.74 35.15 7.32
C ALA A 684 -20.67 34.49 8.70
N VAL A 685 -19.48 34.45 9.28
CA VAL A 685 -19.21 33.73 10.52
C VAL A 685 -18.35 34.62 11.43
N PRO A 686 -18.88 35.11 12.56
CA PRO A 686 -18.09 35.89 13.50
C PRO A 686 -16.97 35.06 14.12
N GLY A 687 -15.79 35.66 14.30
CA GLY A 687 -14.68 35.03 15.01
C GLY A 687 -13.90 33.97 14.21
N MET A 688 -13.94 34.05 12.87
CA MET A 688 -13.07 33.22 12.02
C MET A 688 -11.60 33.39 12.38
N ARG A 689 -10.89 32.27 12.51
CA ARG A 689 -9.46 32.20 12.83
C ARG A 689 -8.82 30.99 12.16
N PRO A 690 -7.50 31.03 11.91
CA PRO A 690 -6.77 29.83 11.52
C PRO A 690 -6.94 28.68 12.51
N VAL A 691 -7.10 27.45 12.00
CA VAL A 691 -7.32 26.25 12.80
C VAL A 691 -6.92 24.99 12.02
N MET A 692 -6.54 23.91 12.72
CA MET A 692 -6.17 22.65 12.05
C MET A 692 -7.37 22.01 11.34
N GLN A 693 -8.58 22.17 11.87
CA GLN A 693 -9.78 21.69 11.22
C GLN A 693 -10.94 22.66 11.39
N LEU A 694 -11.57 22.97 10.26
CA LEU A 694 -12.89 23.58 10.16
C LEU A 694 -13.79 22.63 9.34
N ARG A 695 -14.94 22.27 9.90
CA ARG A 695 -16.01 21.57 9.23
C ARG A 695 -17.09 22.57 8.85
N VAL A 696 -17.48 22.59 7.58
CA VAL A 696 -18.56 23.43 7.06
C VAL A 696 -19.65 22.50 6.55
N GLY A 697 -20.85 22.57 7.10
CA GLY A 697 -21.97 21.75 6.63
C GLY A 697 -23.14 22.62 6.18
N TRP A 698 -23.91 22.11 5.24
CA TRP A 698 -25.06 22.81 4.66
C TRP A 698 -26.25 21.88 4.46
N SER A 699 -27.45 22.45 4.46
CA SER A 699 -28.71 21.81 4.07
C SER A 699 -29.46 22.78 3.16
N LEU A 700 -29.36 22.56 1.85
CA LEU A 700 -29.80 23.47 0.80
C LEU A 700 -30.79 22.80 -0.14
N ALA A 701 -31.30 23.55 -1.10
CA ALA A 701 -32.04 23.04 -2.23
C ALA A 701 -31.55 23.69 -3.52
N THR A 702 -31.66 22.98 -4.64
CA THR A 702 -31.50 23.58 -5.98
C THR A 702 -32.66 24.53 -6.27
N ALA A 703 -32.51 25.41 -7.25
CA ALA A 703 -33.60 26.28 -7.71
C ALA A 703 -34.84 25.49 -8.19
N ASP A 704 -34.66 24.24 -8.62
CA ASP A 704 -35.72 23.31 -9.02
C ASP A 704 -36.34 22.53 -7.82
N GLY A 705 -35.92 22.85 -6.58
CA GLY A 705 -36.48 22.30 -5.35
C GLY A 705 -35.86 20.98 -4.86
N ALA A 706 -34.81 20.48 -5.49
CA ALA A 706 -34.14 19.25 -5.04
C ALA A 706 -33.28 19.54 -3.79
N ALA A 707 -33.68 18.97 -2.66
CA ALA A 707 -32.95 19.12 -1.39
C ALA A 707 -31.64 18.32 -1.38
N PHE A 708 -30.59 18.89 -0.79
CA PHE A 708 -29.31 18.22 -0.60
C PHE A 708 -28.57 18.77 0.62
N SER A 709 -27.74 17.93 1.23
CA SER A 709 -26.94 18.32 2.39
C SER A 709 -25.61 17.60 2.35
N GLU A 710 -24.53 18.31 2.66
CA GLU A 710 -23.23 17.69 2.83
C GLU A 710 -22.31 18.49 3.78
N ASN A 711 -21.13 17.93 4.03
CA ASN A 711 -20.05 18.58 4.75
C ASN A 711 -18.80 18.73 3.88
N ALA A 712 -18.07 19.79 4.15
CA ALA A 712 -16.71 20.03 3.71
C ALA A 712 -15.77 20.06 4.92
N TYR A 713 -14.57 19.52 4.74
CA TYR A 713 -13.51 19.47 5.74
C TYR A 713 -12.31 20.24 5.23
N THR A 714 -11.94 21.31 5.93
CA THR A 714 -10.89 22.23 5.50
C THR A 714 -9.89 22.47 6.63
N THR A 715 -8.66 22.80 6.25
CA THR A 715 -7.60 23.23 7.16
C THR A 715 -7.15 24.63 6.75
N PRO A 716 -7.79 25.70 7.29
CA PRO A 716 -7.41 27.06 6.98
C PRO A 716 -6.20 27.48 7.84
N TYR A 717 -5.00 27.37 7.31
CA TYR A 717 -3.82 27.99 7.95
C TYR A 717 -3.84 29.51 7.77
N GLU A 718 -4.41 29.96 6.65
CA GLU A 718 -4.58 31.37 6.33
C GLU A 718 -6.02 31.60 5.87
N LEU A 719 -6.55 32.77 6.19
CA LEU A 719 -7.88 33.22 5.81
C LEU A 719 -7.71 34.37 4.81
N ALA A 720 -8.13 34.14 3.56
CA ALA A 720 -8.12 35.19 2.56
C ALA A 720 -9.10 36.30 2.94
N LYS A 721 -8.77 37.55 2.58
CA LYS A 721 -9.68 38.68 2.79
C LYS A 721 -10.90 38.53 1.88
N PHE A 722 -12.10 38.63 2.42
CA PHE A 722 -13.31 38.70 1.62
C PHE A 722 -13.49 40.12 1.04
N ASP A 723 -13.48 40.21 -0.29
CA ASP A 723 -13.91 41.40 -1.03
C ASP A 723 -15.22 41.08 -1.76
N PRO A 724 -16.37 41.58 -1.27
CA PRO A 724 -17.66 41.25 -1.87
C PRO A 724 -17.78 41.62 -3.35
N ARG A 725 -17.16 42.71 -3.81
CA ARG A 725 -17.22 43.09 -5.23
C ARG A 725 -16.38 42.16 -6.07
N ALA A 726 -15.15 41.88 -5.65
CA ALA A 726 -14.25 40.97 -6.37
C ALA A 726 -14.83 39.54 -6.44
N GLU A 727 -15.55 39.12 -5.41
CA GLU A 727 -16.20 37.80 -5.37
C GLU A 727 -17.55 37.74 -6.08
N GLY A 728 -18.09 38.87 -6.58
CA GLY A 728 -19.33 38.93 -7.36
C GLY A 728 -20.62 39.12 -6.55
N PHE A 729 -20.52 39.54 -5.29
CA PHE A 729 -21.66 39.83 -4.41
C PHE A 729 -22.13 41.29 -4.45
N GLY A 730 -21.37 42.17 -5.12
CA GLY A 730 -21.67 43.60 -5.19
C GLY A 730 -21.35 44.32 -3.88
N ASP A 731 -22.09 45.38 -3.56
CA ASP A 731 -21.88 46.25 -2.39
C ASP A 731 -22.55 45.76 -1.11
N ILE A 732 -22.38 44.49 -0.76
CA ILE A 732 -22.89 44.00 0.52
C ILE A 732 -21.98 44.44 1.67
N LYS A 733 -22.59 44.86 2.78
CA LYS A 733 -21.91 45.02 4.06
C LYS A 733 -22.14 43.74 4.86
N VAL A 734 -21.06 43.00 5.14
CA VAL A 734 -21.14 41.74 5.87
C VAL A 734 -21.58 41.99 7.31
N ASP A 735 -22.73 41.44 7.68
CA ASP A 735 -23.24 41.43 9.05
C ASP A 735 -22.64 40.27 9.86
N LEU A 736 -21.76 40.63 10.80
CA LEU A 736 -21.12 39.73 11.76
C LEU A 736 -21.70 39.85 13.17
N THR A 737 -22.88 40.46 13.34
CA THR A 737 -23.55 40.49 14.64
C THR A 737 -23.88 39.05 15.06
N PRO A 738 -23.37 38.58 16.22
CA PRO A 738 -23.60 37.21 16.66
C PRO A 738 -25.09 36.88 16.77
N ARG A 739 -25.50 35.83 16.08
CA ARG A 739 -26.83 35.25 16.20
C ARG A 739 -26.84 34.25 17.35
N ALA A 740 -27.92 34.20 18.12
CA ALA A 740 -28.10 33.11 19.08
C ALA A 740 -28.03 31.77 18.35
N ALA A 741 -27.17 30.86 18.82
CA ALA A 741 -27.16 29.51 18.30
C ALA A 741 -28.57 28.93 18.44
N VAL A 742 -29.11 28.39 17.35
CA VAL A 742 -30.32 27.56 17.46
C VAL A 742 -29.89 26.37 18.33
N ALA A 743 -30.46 26.26 19.53
CA ALA A 743 -30.13 25.17 20.43
C ALA A 743 -30.36 23.86 19.68
N GLN A 744 -29.27 23.16 19.34
CA GLN A 744 -29.37 21.79 18.88
C GLN A 744 -29.90 21.02 20.09
N ALA A 745 -31.14 20.56 20.03
CA ALA A 745 -31.71 19.76 21.11
C ALA A 745 -30.70 18.66 21.43
N GLY A 746 -30.27 18.57 22.70
CA GLY A 746 -29.45 17.46 23.15
C GLY A 746 -30.15 16.18 22.70
N GLY A 747 -29.47 15.40 21.85
CA GLY A 747 -30.10 14.26 21.19
C GLY A 747 -30.73 13.35 22.22
N THR A 748 -31.99 12.97 22.03
CA THR A 748 -32.67 12.07 22.96
C THR A 748 -31.90 10.76 23.08
N VAL A 749 -31.51 10.40 24.30
CA VAL A 749 -30.85 9.12 24.58
C VAL A 749 -31.77 7.99 24.14
N SER A 750 -31.36 7.27 23.09
CA SER A 750 -32.20 6.22 22.51
C SER A 750 -31.38 5.11 21.85
N LEU A 751 -31.97 3.93 21.78
CA LEU A 751 -31.37 2.76 21.13
C LEU A 751 -31.09 3.02 19.64
N ALA A 752 -32.05 3.67 18.95
CA ALA A 752 -31.93 3.99 17.53
C ALA A 752 -30.77 4.95 17.27
N GLU A 753 -30.59 5.97 18.12
CA GLU A 753 -29.47 6.89 18.01
C GLU A 753 -28.13 6.19 18.30
N GLY A 754 -28.07 5.32 19.31
CA GLY A 754 -26.88 4.52 19.58
C GLY A 754 -26.46 3.65 18.40
N ARG A 755 -27.42 2.97 17.75
CA ARG A 755 -27.17 2.17 16.55
C ARG A 755 -26.68 3.03 15.39
N ARG A 756 -27.31 4.19 15.17
CA ARG A 756 -26.92 5.15 14.14
C ARG A 756 -25.50 5.67 14.36
N LEU A 757 -25.14 6.03 15.59
CA LEU A 757 -23.80 6.50 15.95
C LEU A 757 -22.74 5.40 15.77
N ALA A 758 -23.05 4.16 16.14
CA ALA A 758 -22.12 3.04 15.97
C ALA A 758 -21.75 2.80 14.49
N GLN A 759 -22.70 3.00 13.57
CA GLN A 759 -22.45 2.98 12.13
C GLN A 759 -21.75 4.26 11.67
N PHE A 760 -22.25 5.42 12.10
CA PHE A 760 -21.73 6.74 11.71
C PHE A 760 -20.31 7.00 12.20
N TYR A 761 -19.83 6.36 13.25
CA TYR A 761 -18.42 6.46 13.68
C TYR A 761 -17.62 5.21 13.32
N ALA A 762 -18.19 4.31 12.51
CA ALA A 762 -17.58 3.04 12.13
C ALA A 762 -17.14 2.19 13.34
N CYS A 763 -17.79 2.32 14.49
CA CYS A 763 -17.49 1.50 15.67
C CYS A 763 -17.70 0.01 15.36
N VAL A 764 -18.73 -0.32 14.57
CA VAL A 764 -19.04 -1.68 14.12
C VAL A 764 -18.00 -2.27 13.16
N ALA A 765 -17.10 -1.44 12.62
CA ALA A 765 -15.99 -1.89 11.81
C ALA A 765 -14.95 -2.64 12.65
N CYS A 766 -14.76 -2.22 13.91
CA CYS A 766 -13.83 -2.84 14.85
C CYS A 766 -14.53 -3.70 15.91
N HIS A 767 -15.79 -3.44 16.24
CA HIS A 767 -16.52 -4.15 17.29
C HIS A 767 -17.70 -4.92 16.71
N ALA A 768 -17.70 -6.25 16.87
CA ALA A 768 -18.82 -7.08 16.46
C ALA A 768 -20.06 -6.75 17.31
N ALA A 769 -21.13 -6.28 16.67
CA ALA A 769 -22.43 -6.05 17.30
C ALA A 769 -23.38 -7.24 17.14
N GLU A 770 -23.15 -8.07 16.11
CA GLU A 770 -23.93 -9.26 15.76
C GLU A 770 -22.96 -10.41 15.44
N GLU A 771 -23.46 -11.62 15.19
CA GLU A 771 -22.62 -12.72 14.74
C GLU A 771 -21.99 -12.41 13.39
N THR A 772 -20.68 -12.59 13.28
CA THR A 772 -19.96 -12.35 12.03
C THR A 772 -18.92 -13.44 11.83
N ALA A 773 -18.80 -13.91 10.59
CA ALA A 773 -17.77 -14.86 10.20
C ALA A 773 -16.37 -14.21 10.11
N LEU A 774 -16.31 -12.87 10.11
CA LEU A 774 -15.06 -12.10 10.04
C LEU A 774 -14.65 -11.63 11.44
N ALA A 775 -13.45 -12.00 11.89
CA ALA A 775 -12.95 -11.42 13.13
C ALA A 775 -12.72 -9.92 12.99
N LYS A 776 -13.08 -9.19 14.05
CA LYS A 776 -12.93 -7.74 14.15
C LYS A 776 -11.72 -7.39 15.04
N SER A 777 -11.17 -6.20 14.89
CA SER A 777 -9.95 -5.77 15.61
C SER A 777 -10.16 -5.29 17.04
N GLY A 778 -11.40 -5.06 17.43
CA GLY A 778 -11.79 -4.70 18.78
C GLY A 778 -12.58 -5.82 19.48
N PRO A 779 -12.72 -5.75 20.81
CA PRO A 779 -13.53 -6.70 21.57
C PRO A 779 -14.99 -6.68 21.10
N THR A 780 -15.63 -7.85 21.05
CA THR A 780 -17.06 -7.95 20.73
C THR A 780 -17.92 -7.16 21.73
N TRP A 781 -18.98 -6.54 21.23
CA TRP A 781 -20.02 -5.89 22.05
C TRP A 781 -21.17 -6.84 22.37
N ARG A 782 -21.35 -7.90 21.58
CA ARG A 782 -22.42 -8.87 21.78
C ARG A 782 -22.28 -9.55 23.14
N GLY A 783 -23.33 -9.46 23.95
CA GLY A 783 -23.39 -10.05 25.29
C GLY A 783 -22.40 -9.43 26.27
N LEU A 784 -21.76 -8.30 25.94
CA LEU A 784 -20.69 -7.71 26.75
C LEU A 784 -21.21 -7.15 28.07
N PHE A 785 -22.33 -6.43 28.03
CA PHE A 785 -22.78 -5.65 29.19
C PHE A 785 -23.11 -6.53 30.40
N GLY A 786 -22.59 -6.16 31.56
CA GLY A 786 -22.80 -6.88 32.82
C GLY A 786 -21.92 -8.13 32.99
N THR A 787 -21.09 -8.48 32.00
CA THR A 787 -20.11 -9.58 32.13
C THR A 787 -18.87 -9.15 32.89
N THR A 788 -18.20 -10.11 33.51
CA THR A 788 -16.86 -9.93 34.09
C THR A 788 -15.81 -10.20 33.02
N ARG A 789 -14.83 -9.31 32.87
CA ARG A 789 -13.72 -9.49 31.94
C ARG A 789 -12.38 -9.09 32.53
N THR A 790 -11.33 -9.78 32.10
CA THR A 790 -9.95 -9.38 32.37
C THR A 790 -9.57 -8.20 31.47
N VAL A 791 -8.92 -7.20 32.05
CA VAL A 791 -8.34 -6.03 31.39
C VAL A 791 -6.91 -5.82 31.86
N PHE A 792 -6.14 -5.05 31.11
CA PHE A 792 -4.78 -4.64 31.46
C PHE A 792 -4.72 -3.15 31.71
N VAL A 793 -4.18 -2.78 32.86
CA VAL A 793 -3.96 -1.39 33.29
C VAL A 793 -2.48 -1.21 33.50
N ALA A 794 -1.86 -0.35 32.69
CA ALA A 794 -0.40 -0.16 32.68
C ALA A 794 0.38 -1.50 32.61
N GLY A 795 -0.11 -2.44 31.78
CA GLY A 795 0.50 -3.76 31.58
C GLY A 795 0.23 -4.81 32.65
N LYS A 796 -0.53 -4.49 33.71
CA LYS A 796 -0.92 -5.45 34.76
C LYS A 796 -2.37 -5.90 34.58
N SER A 797 -2.62 -7.20 34.68
CA SER A 797 -3.97 -7.75 34.59
C SER A 797 -4.82 -7.35 35.80
N SER A 798 -6.07 -6.98 35.55
CA SER A 798 -7.10 -6.68 36.53
C SER A 798 -8.45 -7.20 36.02
N THR A 799 -9.41 -7.40 36.91
CA THR A 799 -10.75 -7.87 36.57
C THR A 799 -11.73 -6.72 36.75
N VAL A 800 -12.58 -6.48 35.74
CA VAL A 800 -13.62 -5.44 35.79
C VAL A 800 -14.96 -6.00 35.32
N THR A 801 -16.04 -5.42 35.82
CA THR A 801 -17.39 -5.62 35.26
C THR A 801 -17.57 -4.68 34.08
N ALA A 802 -18.07 -5.18 32.96
CA ALA A 802 -18.40 -4.36 31.79
C ALA A 802 -19.72 -3.59 32.01
N ASP A 803 -19.70 -2.66 32.95
CA ASP A 803 -20.80 -1.75 33.29
C ASP A 803 -20.76 -0.43 32.51
N GLU A 804 -21.67 0.50 32.81
CA GLU A 804 -21.77 1.79 32.10
C GLU A 804 -20.51 2.64 32.27
N ASN A 805 -19.88 2.60 33.45
CA ASN A 805 -18.66 3.36 33.72
C ASN A 805 -17.48 2.81 32.93
N TYR A 806 -17.33 1.49 32.88
CA TYR A 806 -16.31 0.83 32.08
C TYR A 806 -16.50 1.11 30.58
N LEU A 807 -17.73 1.03 30.07
CA LEU A 807 -18.01 1.30 28.65
C LEU A 807 -17.72 2.77 28.30
N ARG A 808 -18.14 3.71 29.16
CA ARG A 808 -17.85 5.14 28.99
C ARG A 808 -16.35 5.43 28.98
N GLU A 809 -15.61 4.89 29.94
CA GLU A 809 -14.15 5.03 29.99
C GLU A 809 -13.48 4.37 28.78
N SER A 810 -13.97 3.22 28.31
CA SER A 810 -13.43 2.55 27.12
C SER A 810 -13.68 3.34 25.83
N ILE A 811 -14.78 4.09 25.74
CA ILE A 811 -15.09 4.94 24.58
C ILE A 811 -14.22 6.21 24.59
N LEU A 812 -14.05 6.84 25.75
CA LEU A 812 -13.37 8.13 25.88
C LEU A 812 -11.86 7.99 26.07
N GLU A 813 -11.42 6.98 26.81
CA GLU A 813 -10.03 6.71 27.20
C GLU A 813 -9.65 5.23 26.97
N PRO A 814 -9.72 4.73 25.71
CA PRO A 814 -9.59 3.30 25.40
C PRO A 814 -8.28 2.63 25.85
N ASN A 815 -7.20 3.42 26.05
CA ASN A 815 -5.91 2.91 26.50
C ASN A 815 -5.80 2.78 28.03
N ALA A 816 -6.81 3.22 28.79
CA ALA A 816 -6.81 3.15 30.25
C ALA A 816 -6.97 1.71 30.77
N LYS A 817 -7.89 0.95 30.16
CA LYS A 817 -8.23 -0.44 30.55
C LYS A 817 -8.41 -1.32 29.32
N ILE A 818 -7.32 -1.92 28.84
CA ILE A 818 -7.33 -2.68 27.58
C ILE A 818 -7.88 -4.08 27.83
N ALA A 819 -8.88 -4.50 27.05
CA ALA A 819 -9.45 -5.85 27.14
C ALA A 819 -8.41 -6.95 26.93
N SER A 820 -8.55 -8.06 27.67
CA SER A 820 -7.72 -9.24 27.48
C SER A 820 -7.77 -9.74 26.02
N GLY A 821 -6.61 -10.01 25.42
CA GLY A 821 -6.45 -10.37 24.01
C GLY A 821 -6.22 -9.19 23.06
N PHE A 822 -6.27 -7.94 23.55
CA PHE A 822 -6.09 -6.72 22.74
C PHE A 822 -4.92 -5.84 23.22
N GLU A 823 -4.14 -6.29 24.21
CA GLU A 823 -3.03 -5.55 24.85
C GLU A 823 -1.84 -5.32 23.91
N LYS A 824 -1.63 -6.29 23.01
CA LYS A 824 -0.59 -6.26 21.97
C LYS A 824 -1.15 -5.91 20.60
N GLY A 825 -2.42 -5.48 20.55
CA GLY A 825 -3.06 -5.11 19.31
C GLY A 825 -2.37 -3.89 18.71
N GLU A 826 -1.83 -4.03 17.51
CA GLU A 826 -1.44 -2.85 16.72
C GLU A 826 -2.65 -1.92 16.40
N TYR A 827 -3.86 -2.43 16.61
CA TYR A 827 -5.13 -1.76 16.42
C TYR A 827 -5.60 -1.09 17.71
N ALA A 828 -4.99 0.05 18.04
CA ALA A 828 -5.45 0.83 19.18
C ALA A 828 -6.74 1.57 18.80
N MET A 829 -7.76 1.44 19.65
CA MET A 829 -8.98 2.22 19.50
C MET A 829 -8.66 3.71 19.69
N PRO A 830 -9.10 4.60 18.79
CA PRO A 830 -8.98 6.03 19.00
C PRO A 830 -9.81 6.48 20.20
N SER A 831 -9.37 7.54 20.89
CA SER A 831 -10.22 8.22 21.85
C SER A 831 -11.35 8.96 21.12
N PHE A 832 -12.59 8.79 21.61
CA PHE A 832 -13.74 9.60 21.19
C PHE A 832 -14.01 10.80 22.11
N ALA A 833 -13.08 11.10 23.02
CA ALA A 833 -13.16 12.29 23.86
C ALA A 833 -13.20 13.56 22.98
N GLY A 834 -14.20 14.39 23.23
CA GLY A 834 -14.45 15.60 22.45
C GLY A 834 -15.06 15.37 21.05
N ILE A 835 -15.23 14.12 20.62
CA ILE A 835 -15.92 13.75 19.38
C ILE A 835 -17.40 13.46 19.67
N LEU A 836 -17.69 12.75 20.76
CA LEU A 836 -19.04 12.42 21.21
C LEU A 836 -19.40 13.28 22.43
N ASN A 837 -20.64 13.79 22.47
CA ASN A 837 -21.20 14.41 23.68
C ASN A 837 -21.75 13.36 24.67
N SER A 838 -22.17 13.79 25.85
CA SER A 838 -22.63 12.89 26.92
C SER A 838 -23.83 12.03 26.50
N GLU A 839 -24.85 12.62 25.88
CA GLU A 839 -26.07 11.94 25.45
C GLU A 839 -25.82 10.93 24.31
N GLN A 840 -24.88 11.23 23.42
CA GLN A 840 -24.45 10.32 22.36
C GLN A 840 -23.68 9.12 22.93
N VAL A 841 -22.82 9.35 23.93
CA VAL A 841 -22.16 8.25 24.67
C VAL A 841 -23.20 7.39 25.37
N ASP A 842 -24.18 7.99 26.04
CA ASP A 842 -25.27 7.25 26.70
C ASP A 842 -26.11 6.44 25.69
N SER A 843 -26.37 7.00 24.51
CA SER A 843 -27.07 6.30 23.42
C SER A 843 -26.27 5.09 22.93
N LEU A 844 -24.95 5.24 22.73
CA LEU A 844 -24.07 4.13 22.35
C LEU A 844 -24.02 3.03 23.43
N ILE A 845 -23.91 3.41 24.70
CA ILE A 845 -23.95 2.48 25.83
C ILE A 845 -25.30 1.75 25.86
N LEU A 846 -26.41 2.46 25.67
CA LEU A 846 -27.75 1.87 25.58
C LEU A 846 -27.86 0.87 24.41
N TYR A 847 -27.22 1.17 23.27
CA TYR A 847 -27.13 0.22 22.17
C TYR A 847 -26.30 -1.02 22.54
N ILE A 848 -25.11 -0.86 23.12
CA ILE A 848 -24.28 -1.99 23.56
C ILE A 848 -25.03 -2.88 24.57
N LYS A 849 -25.76 -2.26 25.52
CA LYS A 849 -26.63 -2.97 26.49
C LYS A 849 -27.71 -3.83 25.83
N SER A 850 -28.18 -3.44 24.65
CA SER A 850 -29.22 -4.17 23.93
C SER A 850 -28.70 -5.42 23.21
N LEU A 851 -27.39 -5.52 22.98
CA LEU A 851 -26.77 -6.60 22.21
C LEU A 851 -26.55 -7.82 23.11
N ARG A 852 -27.40 -8.85 22.95
CA ARG A 852 -27.35 -10.09 23.75
C ARG A 852 -26.58 -11.22 23.08
#